data_AF-A0A924NCM7-F1
#
_entry.id   AF-A0A924NCM7-F1
#
_cell.length_a   1.000
_cell.length_b   1.000
_cell.length_c   1.000
_cell.angle_alpha   90.00
_cell.angle_beta   90.00
_cell.angle_gamma   90.00
#
_symmetry.space_group_name_H-M   'P 1'
#
loop_
_entity.id
_entity.type
_entity.pdbx_description
1 polymer ?
#
loop_
_entity_poly.entity_id
_entity_poly.type
_entity_poly.pdbx_seq_one_letter_code
_entity_poly.pdbx_strand_id
1 'polypeptide(L)'
;MTTVQVQAGTSAAALQSIIDAAPEGTRIVLEEGTYRFTQTVEIDRNGITLEGEGVVTIIADACLQGEPALQIGAPLYTQAVSAPVQVTADAAEGAKTLSLAAGHGVQVGDAIWVEQPNDAALFAAIGDTLWQEDKPLRTGLVIVTAVNGTTISLDRGLPFNFEATKTTVEVTHMVQNVTVKNITLRGDFGTSNAADFTNTVAAESGGMMMVVNASIGTHLFGVDIVQPGSNGLVLGRSMDAVITDVSVTGAQNKGDGGNGYAFWLRDITDCTFTDLRAIDTRHAVLFASYTSATGNDVHVAFTNRDINFHGGLDHGNTVVVDQSVRTVDEQRYMGAVSFINPGTCYGAPTDPNANSITFRNVVGTVRSDMITGQNGGATLSALSGNDTLIGGTGSDLLDAGTGNDWIVASRGHDTVLGGAGEDTFVFDFERDQAIVQTVGLKTGVTTALGVTSLSDVETLKFSSGTVAIAAAITPTLRGDAGYERTDVSSTIIADDLVNAVTMTGTRNIGFMGGALANNVMGNAGNNQIHGEGGNDRLFGGLGQDFLFGGIGDDYLHGGAGNDTLTGGAGNDTLSGRQGADLFVASEGSNTVDDFNIAQGDTVAFRGYTSADLILSLGKYLAGQSSSADHFTLSSQVLNGKATLTIVSDAGDSLALQNIQAADLHTYLLT
;
A
#
# COMPACT_ATOMS: atom_id res chain seq x y z
N MET A 1 19.81 -20.84 45.25
CA MET A 1 19.62 -19.45 44.81
C MET A 1 19.83 -18.57 46.02
N THR A 2 20.94 -17.84 46.07
CA THR A 2 21.21 -16.89 47.16
C THR A 2 20.37 -15.65 46.92
N THR A 3 19.73 -15.10 47.95
CA THR A 3 18.98 -13.84 47.85
C THR A 3 19.61 -12.81 48.77
N VAL A 4 19.89 -11.62 48.24
CA VAL A 4 20.46 -10.49 48.96
C VAL A 4 19.46 -9.33 48.88
N GLN A 5 19.00 -8.85 50.03
CA GLN A 5 18.12 -7.69 50.13
C GLN A 5 18.97 -6.42 50.25
N VAL A 6 18.62 -5.40 49.47
CA VAL A 6 19.35 -4.13 49.39
C VAL A 6 18.39 -3.00 49.74
N GLN A 7 18.63 -2.36 50.89
CA GLN A 7 17.80 -1.28 51.39
C GLN A 7 17.82 -0.07 50.45
N ALA A 8 16.70 0.65 50.36
CA ALA A 8 16.62 1.92 49.65
C ALA A 8 17.68 2.93 50.14
N GLY A 9 18.20 3.74 49.22
CA GLY A 9 19.27 4.70 49.49
C GLY A 9 20.68 4.10 49.56
N THR A 10 20.84 2.80 49.34
CA THR A 10 22.17 2.18 49.17
C THR A 10 22.91 2.87 48.01
N SER A 11 24.17 3.24 48.21
CA SER A 11 24.97 3.93 47.19
C SER A 11 25.36 2.98 46.05
N ALA A 12 25.63 3.52 44.86
CA ALA A 12 26.14 2.72 43.73
C ALA A 12 27.40 1.92 44.08
N ALA A 13 28.35 2.48 44.85
CA ALA A 13 29.55 1.78 45.27
C ALA A 13 29.28 0.59 46.21
N ALA A 14 28.30 0.73 47.10
CA ALA A 14 27.89 -0.36 47.99
C ALA A 14 27.15 -1.46 47.21
N LEU A 15 26.27 -1.07 46.27
CA LEU A 15 25.61 -2.04 45.37
C LEU A 15 26.63 -2.76 44.48
N GLN A 16 27.62 -2.06 43.94
CA GLN A 16 28.71 -2.68 43.17
C GLN A 16 29.44 -3.73 44.01
N SER A 17 29.80 -3.39 45.25
CA SER A 17 30.47 -4.34 46.16
C SER A 17 29.63 -5.59 46.44
N ILE A 18 28.29 -5.46 46.47
CA ILE A 18 27.37 -6.60 46.61
C ILE A 18 27.41 -7.49 45.36
N ILE A 19 27.40 -6.89 44.17
CA ILE A 19 27.47 -7.61 42.89
C ILE A 19 28.83 -8.31 42.75
N ASP A 20 29.93 -7.64 43.06
CA ASP A 20 31.29 -8.18 42.98
C ASP A 20 31.47 -9.41 43.89
N ALA A 21 30.80 -9.42 45.04
CA ALA A 21 30.82 -10.52 46.00
C ALA A 21 29.80 -11.64 45.69
N ALA A 22 28.86 -11.40 44.78
CA ALA A 22 27.77 -12.33 44.50
C ALA A 22 28.26 -13.57 43.73
N PRO A 23 27.94 -14.80 44.20
CA PRO A 23 28.13 -15.99 43.40
C PRO A 23 27.11 -16.06 42.25
N GLU A 24 27.40 -16.87 41.24
CA GLU A 24 26.46 -17.14 40.14
C GLU A 24 25.12 -17.67 40.66
N GLY A 25 24.02 -17.22 40.05
CA GLY A 25 22.66 -17.55 40.48
C GLY A 25 22.17 -16.75 41.69
N THR A 26 22.83 -15.64 42.04
CA THR A 26 22.39 -14.74 43.10
C THR A 26 21.30 -13.79 42.61
N ARG A 27 20.26 -13.65 43.44
CA ARG A 27 19.17 -12.70 43.27
C ARG A 27 19.37 -11.53 44.24
N ILE A 28 19.65 -10.35 43.68
CA ILE A 28 19.82 -9.09 44.40
C ILE A 28 18.50 -8.33 44.27
N VAL A 29 17.83 -8.13 45.40
CA VAL A 29 16.51 -7.50 45.48
C VAL A 29 16.67 -6.10 46.04
N LEU A 30 16.31 -5.10 45.24
CA LEU A 30 16.23 -3.71 45.63
C LEU A 30 14.87 -3.49 46.28
N GLU A 31 14.87 -3.11 47.56
CA GLU A 31 13.63 -2.75 48.26
C GLU A 31 13.03 -1.45 47.69
N GLU A 32 11.71 -1.30 47.85
CA GLU A 32 10.97 -0.13 47.37
C GLU A 32 11.62 1.17 47.83
N GLY A 33 11.87 2.09 46.89
CA GLY A 33 12.43 3.39 47.19
C GLY A 33 13.37 3.92 46.11
N THR A 34 14.17 4.92 46.51
CA THR A 34 15.06 5.64 45.59
C THR A 34 16.51 5.31 45.86
N TYR A 35 17.26 5.05 44.79
CA TYR A 35 18.70 4.88 44.75
C TYR A 35 19.29 6.00 43.90
N ARG A 36 20.51 6.44 44.22
CA ARG A 36 21.21 7.45 43.42
C ARG A 36 22.55 6.88 42.98
N PHE A 37 22.73 6.76 41.67
CA PHE A 37 23.94 6.23 41.06
C PHE A 37 24.82 7.39 40.64
N THR A 38 25.90 7.58 41.38
CA THR A 38 26.96 8.57 41.11
C THR A 38 28.13 7.99 40.32
N GLN A 39 28.05 6.70 39.97
CA GLN A 39 28.98 5.95 39.13
C GLN A 39 28.21 4.80 38.48
N THR A 40 28.73 4.24 37.39
CA THR A 40 28.20 3.04 36.75
C THR A 40 28.12 1.90 37.76
N VAL A 41 26.99 1.20 37.78
CA VAL A 41 26.87 -0.13 38.40
C VAL A 41 27.01 -1.17 37.30
N GLU A 42 27.99 -2.04 37.42
CA GLU A 42 28.37 -3.06 36.45
C GLU A 42 27.96 -4.45 36.93
N ILE A 43 27.35 -5.23 36.04
CA ILE A 43 27.08 -6.66 36.22
C ILE A 43 27.92 -7.42 35.19
N ASP A 44 29.13 -7.81 35.58
CA ASP A 44 30.10 -8.55 34.78
C ASP A 44 30.18 -10.05 35.16
N ARG A 45 29.17 -10.54 35.91
CA ARG A 45 29.12 -11.89 36.47
C ARG A 45 27.93 -12.67 35.94
N ASN A 46 28.16 -13.95 35.67
CA ASN A 46 27.11 -14.83 35.17
C ASN A 46 25.99 -15.04 36.20
N GLY A 47 24.76 -15.20 35.71
CA GLY A 47 23.62 -15.66 36.50
C GLY A 47 23.17 -14.68 37.59
N ILE A 48 23.54 -13.40 37.51
CA ILE A 48 23.07 -12.39 38.46
C ILE A 48 21.67 -11.92 38.06
N THR A 49 20.76 -11.88 39.03
CA THR A 49 19.45 -11.22 38.90
C THR A 49 19.43 -9.96 39.75
N LEU A 50 19.20 -8.79 39.15
CA LEU A 50 18.89 -7.54 39.85
C LEU A 50 17.40 -7.25 39.69
N GLU A 51 16.67 -7.10 40.78
CA GLU A 51 15.22 -6.89 40.68
C GLU A 51 14.69 -5.90 41.71
N GLY A 52 13.70 -5.10 41.31
CA GLY A 52 12.97 -4.26 42.25
C GLY A 52 11.80 -4.99 42.91
N GLU A 53 11.63 -4.75 44.22
CA GLU A 53 10.44 -5.09 44.99
C GLU A 53 9.60 -3.82 45.17
N GLY A 54 8.41 -3.79 44.57
CA GLY A 54 7.57 -2.58 44.55
C GLY A 54 8.08 -1.52 43.57
N VAL A 55 7.96 -0.24 43.93
CA VAL A 55 8.39 0.89 43.08
C VAL A 55 9.84 1.25 43.38
N VAL A 56 10.77 0.78 42.54
CA VAL A 56 12.20 1.11 42.64
C VAL A 56 12.59 2.13 41.60
N THR A 57 13.11 3.28 42.04
CA THR A 57 13.65 4.32 41.16
C THR A 57 15.15 4.49 41.40
N ILE A 58 15.93 4.31 40.35
CA ILE A 58 17.36 4.60 40.32
C ILE A 58 17.55 5.92 39.58
N ILE A 59 18.05 6.92 40.31
CA ILE A 59 18.44 8.22 39.74
C ILE A 59 19.86 8.11 39.21
N ALA A 60 20.02 8.28 37.90
CA ALA A 60 21.31 8.46 37.25
C ALA A 60 21.76 9.91 37.47
N ASP A 61 22.75 10.10 38.33
CA ASP A 61 23.20 11.43 38.72
C ASP A 61 23.92 12.14 37.57
N ALA A 62 23.79 13.47 37.49
CA ALA A 62 24.47 14.29 36.49
C ALA A 62 26.00 14.11 36.50
N CYS A 63 26.60 13.67 37.62
CA CYS A 63 28.03 13.40 37.71
C CYS A 63 28.52 12.21 36.86
N LEU A 64 27.63 11.38 36.31
CA LEU A 64 28.00 10.29 35.39
C LEU A 64 28.60 10.80 34.07
N GLN A 65 28.36 12.07 33.69
CA GLN A 65 28.97 12.71 32.51
C GLN A 65 28.91 11.91 31.19
N GLY A 66 27.90 11.05 31.02
CA GLY A 66 27.70 10.23 29.82
C GLY A 66 27.95 8.73 30.01
N GLU A 67 28.56 8.34 31.14
CA GLU A 67 28.65 6.93 31.53
C GLU A 67 27.26 6.33 31.84
N PRO A 68 27.05 5.03 31.57
CA PRO A 68 25.79 4.37 31.88
C PRO A 68 25.53 4.32 33.38
N ALA A 69 24.26 4.43 33.77
CA ALA A 69 23.88 4.16 35.16
C ALA A 69 24.02 2.66 35.46
N LEU A 70 23.65 1.82 34.50
CA LEU A 70 23.70 0.36 34.61
C LEU A 70 24.35 -0.25 33.37
N GLN A 71 25.38 -1.07 33.57
CA GLN A 71 26.07 -1.80 32.51
C GLN A 71 26.02 -3.30 32.80
N ILE A 72 25.58 -4.08 31.81
CA ILE A 72 25.68 -5.54 31.82
C ILE A 72 26.80 -5.93 30.86
N GLY A 73 27.77 -6.66 31.37
CA GLY A 73 28.96 -7.09 30.63
C GLY A 73 29.97 -5.97 30.42
N ALA A 74 30.76 -6.07 29.34
CA ALA A 74 31.90 -5.19 29.09
C ALA A 74 31.46 -3.81 28.56
N PRO A 75 32.27 -2.75 28.73
CA PRO A 75 31.97 -1.46 28.12
C PRO A 75 31.88 -1.56 26.59
N LEU A 76 30.97 -0.78 26.00
CA LEU A 76 30.58 -0.90 24.57
C LEU A 76 31.79 -0.87 23.60
N TYR A 77 32.77 0.00 23.86
CA TYR A 77 33.90 0.25 22.96
C TYR A 77 35.22 -0.40 23.37
N THR A 78 35.29 -1.05 24.54
CA THR A 78 36.53 -1.67 25.04
C THR A 78 36.23 -3.10 25.44
N GLN A 79 36.59 -4.04 24.57
CA GLN A 79 36.25 -5.46 24.74
C GLN A 79 37.51 -6.30 24.93
N ALA A 80 37.42 -7.29 25.82
CA ALA A 80 38.44 -8.32 25.94
C ALA A 80 38.18 -9.38 24.86
N VAL A 81 39.10 -9.47 23.92
CA VAL A 81 39.11 -10.46 22.84
C VAL A 81 40.46 -11.14 22.76
N SER A 82 40.48 -12.38 22.27
CA SER A 82 41.74 -13.06 21.94
C SER A 82 42.42 -12.41 20.74
N ALA A 83 43.67 -12.80 20.47
CA ALA A 83 44.28 -12.49 19.18
C ALA A 83 43.44 -13.09 18.03
N PRO A 84 43.32 -12.41 16.88
CA PRO A 84 42.60 -12.93 15.73
C PRO A 84 43.23 -14.20 15.17
N VAL A 85 42.39 -15.18 14.83
CA VAL A 85 42.76 -16.43 14.15
C VAL A 85 42.19 -16.42 12.74
N GLN A 86 43.02 -16.72 11.75
CA GLN A 86 42.60 -16.78 10.35
C GLN A 86 41.72 -18.00 10.05
N VAL A 87 40.67 -17.77 9.27
CA VAL A 87 39.90 -18.84 8.61
C VAL A 87 40.73 -19.39 7.45
N THR A 88 40.60 -20.69 7.16
CA THR A 88 41.42 -21.41 6.16
C THR A 88 40.63 -21.97 4.99
N ALA A 89 39.30 -21.94 5.06
CA ALA A 89 38.40 -22.33 3.98
C ALA A 89 37.16 -21.43 3.99
N ASP A 90 36.68 -21.07 2.80
CA ASP A 90 35.48 -20.24 2.66
C ASP A 90 34.30 -20.92 3.37
N ALA A 91 33.46 -20.11 4.01
CA ALA A 91 32.25 -20.57 4.68
C ALA A 91 31.05 -19.83 4.11
N ALA A 92 30.05 -20.58 3.64
CA ALA A 92 28.83 -20.00 3.13
C ALA A 92 27.93 -19.50 4.27
N GLU A 93 27.03 -18.57 3.95
CA GLU A 93 25.89 -18.23 4.82
C GLU A 93 25.13 -19.50 5.24
N GLY A 94 24.75 -19.58 6.51
CA GLY A 94 24.12 -20.75 7.12
C GLY A 94 25.07 -21.89 7.47
N ALA A 95 26.36 -21.82 7.11
CA ALA A 95 27.33 -22.84 7.49
C ALA A 95 27.44 -22.95 9.02
N LYS A 96 27.42 -24.17 9.55
CA LYS A 96 27.55 -24.46 11.00
C LYS A 96 28.94 -24.95 11.39
N THR A 97 29.93 -24.73 10.53
CA THR A 97 31.31 -25.14 10.77
C THR A 97 32.27 -24.13 10.19
N LEU A 98 33.41 -23.91 10.86
CA LEU A 98 34.52 -23.08 10.38
C LEU A 98 35.82 -23.88 10.43
N SER A 99 36.72 -23.66 9.47
CA SER A 99 38.07 -24.23 9.48
C SER A 99 39.09 -23.14 9.80
N LEU A 100 39.83 -23.29 10.89
CA LEU A 100 40.76 -22.30 11.43
C LEU A 100 42.22 -22.73 11.21
N ALA A 101 43.14 -21.77 11.26
CA ALA A 101 44.57 -22.05 11.26
C ALA A 101 44.97 -22.99 12.42
N ALA A 102 45.97 -23.85 12.20
CA ALA A 102 46.43 -24.79 13.22
C ALA A 102 46.92 -24.07 14.48
N GLY A 103 46.61 -24.64 15.66
CA GLY A 103 46.96 -24.02 16.94
C GLY A 103 46.07 -22.85 17.35
N HIS A 104 44.86 -22.75 16.79
CA HIS A 104 43.89 -21.68 17.05
C HIS A 104 43.49 -21.47 18.52
N GLY A 105 43.63 -22.47 19.39
CA GLY A 105 43.35 -22.33 20.83
C GLY A 105 41.88 -22.28 21.24
N VAL A 106 40.95 -22.04 20.31
CA VAL A 106 39.48 -22.08 20.51
C VAL A 106 39.02 -23.41 21.13
N GLN A 107 38.09 -23.33 22.08
CA GLN A 107 37.54 -24.42 22.88
C GLN A 107 36.03 -24.55 22.72
N VAL A 108 35.47 -25.71 23.12
CA VAL A 108 34.02 -25.90 23.20
C VAL A 108 33.45 -25.00 24.30
N GLY A 109 32.37 -24.27 23.98
CA GLY A 109 31.74 -23.29 24.86
C GLY A 109 32.23 -21.86 24.65
N ASP A 110 33.31 -21.65 23.89
CA ASP A 110 33.77 -20.31 23.56
C ASP A 110 32.72 -19.59 22.70
N ALA A 111 32.40 -18.36 23.08
CA ALA A 111 31.74 -17.42 22.19
C ALA A 111 32.80 -16.80 21.28
N ILE A 112 32.57 -16.85 19.98
CA ILE A 112 33.49 -16.34 18.99
C ILE A 112 32.85 -15.26 18.14
N TRP A 113 33.64 -14.23 17.84
CA TRP A 113 33.35 -13.17 16.91
C TRP A 113 34.03 -13.47 15.59
N VAL A 114 33.23 -13.65 14.55
CA VAL A 114 33.67 -13.84 13.17
C VAL A 114 33.55 -12.50 12.47
N GLU A 115 34.61 -12.02 11.84
CA GLU A 115 34.57 -10.76 11.10
C GLU A 115 35.32 -10.84 9.77
N GLN A 116 34.76 -10.14 8.77
CA GLN A 116 35.40 -9.96 7.47
C GLN A 116 35.44 -8.47 7.11
N PRO A 117 36.64 -7.90 6.88
CA PRO A 117 36.79 -6.52 6.43
C PRO A 117 35.99 -6.19 5.16
N ASN A 118 35.66 -4.92 5.02
CA ASN A 118 35.05 -4.41 3.79
C ASN A 118 36.13 -4.25 2.71
N ASP A 119 35.72 -4.35 1.45
CA ASP A 119 36.59 -4.11 0.31
C ASP A 119 35.84 -3.38 -0.81
N ALA A 120 36.58 -2.92 -1.82
CA ALA A 120 36.01 -2.19 -2.95
C ALA A 120 34.94 -3.00 -3.71
N ALA A 121 35.04 -4.34 -3.71
CA ALA A 121 34.07 -5.21 -4.34
C ALA A 121 32.73 -5.20 -3.58
N LEU A 122 32.76 -5.26 -2.24
CA LEU A 122 31.56 -5.10 -1.41
C LEU A 122 30.90 -3.74 -1.65
N PHE A 123 31.66 -2.64 -1.56
CA PHE A 123 31.10 -1.30 -1.72
C PHE A 123 30.49 -1.08 -3.12
N ALA A 124 31.15 -1.60 -4.17
CA ALA A 124 30.59 -1.58 -5.52
C ALA A 124 29.29 -2.40 -5.63
N ALA A 125 29.20 -3.54 -4.94
CA ALA A 125 28.00 -4.37 -4.94
C ALA A 125 26.81 -3.71 -4.24
N ILE A 126 27.05 -2.98 -3.14
CA ILE A 126 25.98 -2.29 -2.38
C ILE A 126 25.73 -0.85 -2.88
N GLY A 127 26.51 -0.36 -3.85
CA GLY A 127 26.34 0.96 -4.45
C GLY A 127 26.83 2.14 -3.59
N ASP A 128 27.67 1.88 -2.57
CA ASP A 128 28.22 2.95 -1.72
C ASP A 128 29.45 3.60 -2.36
N THR A 129 29.34 4.90 -2.65
CA THR A 129 30.43 5.70 -3.23
C THR A 129 30.92 6.82 -2.31
N LEU A 130 30.29 7.01 -1.16
CA LEU A 130 30.52 8.16 -0.27
C LEU A 130 31.18 7.74 1.05
N TRP A 131 30.93 6.53 1.54
CA TRP A 131 31.43 6.07 2.82
C TRP A 131 32.22 4.76 2.66
N GLN A 132 33.54 4.89 2.53
CA GLN A 132 34.47 3.78 2.30
C GLN A 132 35.51 3.67 3.46
N GLU A 133 35.08 3.52 4.72
CA GLU A 133 35.77 2.78 5.82
C GLU A 133 35.24 3.05 7.25
N ASP A 134 35.35 2.02 8.11
CA ASP A 134 36.12 2.00 9.40
C ASP A 134 35.91 0.68 10.19
N LYS A 135 34.83 -0.08 9.92
CA LYS A 135 34.46 -1.30 10.66
C LYS A 135 33.85 -2.40 9.76
N PRO A 136 34.11 -3.70 10.04
CA PRO A 136 33.59 -4.82 9.25
C PRO A 136 32.05 -4.88 9.21
N LEU A 137 31.44 -4.81 8.03
CA LEU A 137 29.98 -4.93 7.86
C LEU A 137 29.48 -6.37 7.79
N ARG A 138 30.40 -7.34 7.80
CA ARG A 138 30.11 -8.78 7.86
C ARG A 138 30.67 -9.31 9.16
N THR A 139 29.79 -9.46 10.13
CA THR A 139 30.14 -9.93 11.47
C THR A 139 29.18 -11.02 11.92
N GLY A 140 29.67 -11.98 12.70
CA GLY A 140 28.86 -13.05 13.26
C GLY A 140 29.28 -13.37 14.68
N LEU A 141 28.28 -13.62 15.53
CA LEU A 141 28.48 -14.02 16.92
C LEU A 141 27.87 -15.42 17.11
N VAL A 142 28.71 -16.38 17.47
CA VAL A 142 28.33 -17.81 17.56
C VAL A 142 29.04 -18.50 18.72
N ILE A 143 28.50 -19.63 19.17
CA ILE A 143 29.08 -20.46 20.23
C ILE A 143 29.67 -21.73 19.62
N VAL A 144 30.87 -22.09 20.04
CA VAL A 144 31.54 -23.31 19.59
C VAL A 144 30.97 -24.53 20.31
N THR A 145 30.41 -25.48 19.56
CA THR A 145 29.79 -26.70 20.09
C THR A 145 30.68 -27.94 20.01
N ALA A 146 31.65 -27.95 19.09
CA ALA A 146 32.64 -29.02 18.97
C ALA A 146 33.94 -28.51 18.34
N VAL A 147 35.07 -29.14 18.68
CA VAL A 147 36.39 -28.88 18.08
C VAL A 147 36.98 -30.20 17.60
N ASN A 148 37.27 -30.31 16.30
CA ASN A 148 37.89 -31.49 15.69
C ASN A 148 39.09 -31.07 14.81
N GLY A 149 40.28 -31.13 15.39
CA GLY A 149 41.50 -30.65 14.73
C GLY A 149 41.40 -29.16 14.48
N THR A 150 41.45 -28.74 13.22
CA THR A 150 41.30 -27.35 12.78
C THR A 150 39.85 -26.93 12.50
N THR A 151 38.90 -27.86 12.52
CA THR A 151 37.50 -27.57 12.22
C THR A 151 36.70 -27.45 13.51
N ILE A 152 35.97 -26.36 13.65
CA ILE A 152 35.03 -26.12 14.75
C ILE A 152 33.59 -26.23 14.26
N SER A 153 32.69 -26.69 15.12
CA SER A 153 31.24 -26.68 14.90
C SER A 153 30.60 -25.55 15.71
N LEU A 154 29.56 -24.95 15.15
CA LEU A 154 28.88 -23.77 15.68
C LEU A 154 27.46 -24.14 16.13
N ASP A 155 26.92 -23.41 17.10
CA ASP A 155 25.54 -23.56 17.59
C ASP A 155 24.50 -23.14 16.54
N ARG A 156 24.81 -22.09 15.78
CA ARG A 156 23.99 -21.52 14.71
C ARG A 156 24.76 -21.39 13.40
N GLY A 157 24.00 -21.09 12.34
CA GLY A 157 24.59 -20.83 11.03
C GLY A 157 25.24 -19.45 11.00
N LEU A 158 26.29 -19.30 10.21
CA LEU A 158 26.91 -17.99 9.97
C LEU A 158 25.94 -17.04 9.24
N PRO A 159 25.90 -15.75 9.60
CA PRO A 159 24.99 -14.78 8.99
C PRO A 159 25.38 -14.40 7.55
N PHE A 160 26.65 -14.55 7.17
CA PHE A 160 27.11 -14.15 5.85
C PHE A 160 28.00 -15.22 5.22
N ASN A 161 28.28 -15.03 3.93
CA ASN A 161 29.43 -15.67 3.30
C ASN A 161 30.71 -15.03 3.83
N PHE A 162 31.66 -15.88 4.24
CA PHE A 162 32.96 -15.50 4.77
C PHE A 162 34.08 -16.12 3.91
N GLU A 163 34.91 -15.27 3.32
CA GLU A 163 36.06 -15.64 2.51
C GLU A 163 37.28 -15.90 3.40
N ALA A 164 37.95 -17.03 3.20
CA ALA A 164 39.06 -17.48 4.05
C ALA A 164 40.20 -16.45 4.11
N THR A 165 40.53 -15.81 3.00
CA THR A 165 41.67 -14.89 2.89
C THR A 165 41.46 -13.56 3.61
N LYS A 166 40.23 -13.28 4.04
CA LYS A 166 39.82 -12.01 4.65
C LYS A 166 39.28 -12.18 6.07
N THR A 167 38.78 -13.37 6.40
CA THR A 167 37.99 -13.59 7.62
C THR A 167 38.86 -13.99 8.80
N THR A 168 38.63 -13.34 9.93
CA THR A 168 39.22 -13.69 11.23
C THR A 168 38.17 -14.09 12.24
N VAL A 169 38.62 -14.87 13.22
CA VAL A 169 37.84 -15.30 14.37
C VAL A 169 38.58 -14.89 15.65
N GLU A 170 37.86 -14.29 16.59
CA GLU A 170 38.34 -13.95 17.92
C GLU A 170 37.45 -14.60 18.98
N VAL A 171 38.03 -15.13 20.05
CA VAL A 171 37.27 -15.52 21.25
C VAL A 171 36.91 -14.25 22.01
N THR A 172 35.63 -14.07 22.32
CA THR A 172 35.13 -12.91 23.05
C THR A 172 34.62 -13.33 24.44
N HIS A 173 34.95 -12.54 25.45
CA HIS A 173 34.51 -12.78 26.82
C HIS A 173 33.11 -12.19 27.02
N MET A 174 32.14 -13.05 27.34
CA MET A 174 30.74 -12.65 27.46
C MET A 174 30.11 -13.06 28.77
N VAL A 175 29.35 -12.15 29.38
CA VAL A 175 28.56 -12.43 30.60
C VAL A 175 27.27 -13.15 30.22
N GLN A 176 26.90 -14.16 30.99
CA GLN A 176 25.77 -15.04 30.64
C GLN A 176 24.63 -14.94 31.65
N ASN A 177 23.39 -15.07 31.17
CA ASN A 177 22.19 -15.29 32.00
C ASN A 177 21.95 -14.19 33.05
N VAL A 178 22.22 -12.93 32.71
CA VAL A 178 21.92 -11.79 33.59
C VAL A 178 20.46 -11.41 33.44
N THR A 179 19.78 -11.16 34.56
CA THR A 179 18.39 -10.69 34.58
C THR A 179 18.30 -9.34 35.28
N VAL A 180 17.62 -8.37 34.67
CA VAL A 180 17.25 -7.11 35.35
C VAL A 180 15.76 -6.88 35.18
N LYS A 181 15.04 -6.61 36.27
CA LYS A 181 13.58 -6.43 36.17
C LYS A 181 12.97 -5.51 37.20
N ASN A 182 11.81 -4.95 36.87
CA ASN A 182 10.97 -4.12 37.75
C ASN A 182 11.72 -2.92 38.34
N ILE A 183 12.40 -2.14 37.51
CA ILE A 183 13.13 -0.94 37.94
C ILE A 183 12.85 0.23 37.01
N THR A 184 12.89 1.44 37.56
CA THR A 184 12.90 2.68 36.78
C THR A 184 14.28 3.32 36.86
N LEU A 185 14.93 3.55 35.72
CA LEU A 185 16.13 4.38 35.58
C LEU A 185 15.68 5.79 35.17
N ARG A 186 16.01 6.80 35.96
CA ARG A 186 15.65 8.20 35.69
C ARG A 186 16.89 9.08 35.63
N GLY A 187 17.09 9.78 34.52
CA GLY A 187 18.17 10.76 34.39
C GLY A 187 17.91 12.04 35.17
N ASP A 188 18.95 12.53 35.83
CA ASP A 188 19.01 13.86 36.47
C ASP A 188 19.80 14.85 35.58
N PHE A 189 19.64 14.74 34.26
CA PHE A 189 20.42 15.47 33.25
C PHE A 189 19.74 16.76 32.79
N GLY A 190 19.14 17.51 33.71
CA GLY A 190 18.49 18.80 33.42
C GLY A 190 17.01 18.71 33.03
N THR A 191 16.45 19.86 32.64
CA THR A 191 15.04 20.00 32.22
C THR A 191 14.88 19.93 30.71
N SER A 192 13.96 19.07 30.32
CA SER A 192 13.64 18.66 28.96
C SER A 192 12.56 19.57 28.35
N ASN A 193 12.68 19.99 27.09
CA ASN A 193 11.65 20.68 26.31
C ASN A 193 11.22 19.78 25.14
N ALA A 194 10.09 19.09 25.31
CA ALA A 194 9.54 18.17 24.31
C ALA A 194 9.09 18.87 23.02
N ALA A 195 8.65 20.13 23.07
CA ALA A 195 8.15 20.85 21.89
C ALA A 195 9.25 21.17 20.88
N ASP A 196 10.46 21.44 21.37
CA ASP A 196 11.64 21.75 20.54
C ASP A 196 12.64 20.58 20.51
N PHE A 197 12.34 19.46 21.18
CA PHE A 197 13.26 18.33 21.37
C PHE A 197 14.64 18.74 21.91
N THR A 198 14.69 19.72 22.80
CA THR A 198 15.94 20.24 23.39
C THR A 198 15.98 19.95 24.88
N ASN A 199 17.18 19.86 25.44
CA ASN A 199 17.39 19.80 26.88
C ASN A 199 18.24 20.99 27.32
N THR A 200 17.98 21.51 28.53
CA THR A 200 18.80 22.56 29.17
C THR A 200 20.25 22.15 29.43
N VAL A 201 20.55 20.84 29.40
CA VAL A 201 21.92 20.32 29.40
C VAL A 201 22.27 19.86 27.99
N ALA A 202 23.38 20.36 27.44
CA ALA A 202 23.86 19.97 26.12
C ALA A 202 24.22 18.47 26.12
N ALA A 203 23.63 17.70 25.20
CA ALA A 203 23.85 16.25 25.09
C ALA A 203 25.13 15.84 24.34
N GLU A 204 26.11 16.73 24.19
CA GLU A 204 27.40 16.49 23.51
C GLU A 204 28.20 15.30 24.08
N SER A 205 27.78 14.71 25.20
CA SER A 205 28.45 13.55 25.81
C SER A 205 27.98 12.19 25.28
N GLY A 206 26.99 12.11 24.36
CA GLY A 206 26.55 10.82 23.80
C GLY A 206 26.02 9.81 24.83
N GLY A 207 25.63 10.29 26.01
CA GLY A 207 25.45 9.47 27.20
C GLY A 207 24.38 8.37 27.07
N MET A 208 24.72 7.17 27.54
CA MET A 208 23.84 6.00 27.53
C MET A 208 23.24 5.83 28.92
N MET A 209 21.97 5.43 29.06
CA MET A 209 21.40 5.16 30.39
C MET A 209 21.66 3.72 30.83
N MET A 210 21.38 2.77 29.95
CA MET A 210 21.59 1.35 30.19
C MET A 210 22.32 0.73 29.00
N VAL A 211 23.37 -0.04 29.29
CA VAL A 211 24.17 -0.75 28.28
C VAL A 211 24.13 -2.23 28.58
N VAL A 212 23.85 -3.05 27.57
CA VAL A 212 24.03 -4.50 27.58
C VAL A 212 25.02 -4.82 26.48
N ASN A 213 26.22 -5.24 26.84
CA ASN A 213 27.26 -5.51 25.86
C ASN A 213 28.11 -6.73 26.20
N ALA A 214 28.52 -7.48 25.17
CA ALA A 214 29.21 -8.76 25.35
C ALA A 214 28.41 -9.69 26.28
N SER A 215 27.14 -9.95 25.96
CA SER A 215 26.27 -10.79 26.78
C SER A 215 25.51 -11.87 26.00
N ILE A 216 25.30 -13.02 26.65
CA ILE A 216 24.50 -14.14 26.15
C ILE A 216 23.31 -14.34 27.07
N GLY A 217 22.09 -14.35 26.52
CA GLY A 217 20.90 -14.67 27.31
C GLY A 217 20.58 -13.63 28.39
N THR A 218 20.75 -12.34 28.10
CA THR A 218 20.28 -11.28 29.02
C THR A 218 18.76 -11.20 28.99
N HIS A 219 18.12 -11.13 30.16
CA HIS A 219 16.68 -10.95 30.31
C HIS A 219 16.37 -9.58 30.94
N LEU A 220 15.62 -8.73 30.24
CA LEU A 220 15.06 -7.50 30.79
C LEU A 220 13.53 -7.60 30.84
N PHE A 221 12.92 -7.20 31.96
CA PHE A 221 11.47 -7.22 32.12
C PHE A 221 10.95 -6.08 33.01
N GLY A 222 10.00 -5.27 32.54
CA GLY A 222 9.42 -4.19 33.35
C GLY A 222 10.47 -3.14 33.72
N VAL A 223 11.19 -2.63 32.72
CA VAL A 223 12.24 -1.62 32.89
C VAL A 223 11.81 -0.31 32.25
N ASP A 224 11.67 0.74 33.06
CA ASP A 224 11.33 2.08 32.57
C ASP A 224 12.58 2.97 32.56
N ILE A 225 12.90 3.55 31.40
CA ILE A 225 13.98 4.51 31.24
C ILE A 225 13.40 5.89 30.95
N VAL A 226 13.61 6.83 31.87
CA VAL A 226 13.00 8.15 31.84
C VAL A 226 14.09 9.21 31.77
N GLN A 227 13.98 10.12 30.80
CA GLN A 227 14.88 11.26 30.60
C GLN A 227 16.36 10.83 30.49
N PRO A 228 16.71 9.85 29.64
CA PRO A 228 18.11 9.51 29.42
C PRO A 228 18.87 10.67 28.76
N GLY A 229 20.18 10.75 29.01
CA GLY A 229 21.00 11.86 28.51
C GLY A 229 21.06 11.96 26.99
N SER A 230 21.29 10.83 26.29
CA SER A 230 21.28 10.76 24.82
C SER A 230 20.64 9.46 24.32
N ASN A 231 21.01 8.31 24.90
CA ASN A 231 20.49 7.00 24.52
C ASN A 231 19.83 6.30 25.71
N GLY A 232 18.69 5.63 25.48
CA GLY A 232 17.99 4.85 26.49
C GLY A 232 18.69 3.53 26.78
N LEU A 233 18.29 2.49 26.05
CA LEU A 233 18.86 1.15 26.12
C LEU A 233 19.75 0.89 24.90
N VAL A 234 20.98 0.49 25.15
CA VAL A 234 21.96 0.14 24.11
C VAL A 234 22.32 -1.33 24.23
N LEU A 235 22.20 -2.07 23.13
CA LEU A 235 22.67 -3.45 23.00
C LEU A 235 23.83 -3.52 22.01
N GLY A 236 24.92 -4.17 22.43
CA GLY A 236 26.12 -4.40 21.64
C GLY A 236 26.65 -5.82 21.79
N ARG A 237 27.19 -6.41 20.73
CA ARG A 237 27.99 -7.65 20.74
C ARG A 237 27.34 -8.73 21.61
N SER A 238 26.04 -8.95 21.45
CA SER A 238 25.23 -9.78 22.36
C SER A 238 24.33 -10.72 21.57
N MET A 239 23.97 -11.86 22.16
CA MET A 239 23.07 -12.82 21.53
C MET A 239 22.05 -13.40 22.49
N ASP A 240 20.94 -13.87 21.93
CA ASP A 240 19.85 -14.55 22.65
C ASP A 240 19.25 -13.71 23.78
N ALA A 241 19.33 -12.38 23.71
CA ALA A 241 18.73 -11.51 24.71
C ALA A 241 17.19 -11.52 24.58
N VAL A 242 16.48 -11.48 25.71
CA VAL A 242 15.01 -11.39 25.78
C VAL A 242 14.63 -10.13 26.54
N ILE A 243 14.16 -9.13 25.80
CA ILE A 243 13.87 -7.79 26.30
C ILE A 243 12.36 -7.56 26.21
N THR A 244 11.66 -7.60 27.34
CA THR A 244 10.19 -7.50 27.37
C THR A 244 9.77 -6.32 28.24
N ASP A 245 8.70 -5.61 27.86
CA ASP A 245 8.10 -4.55 28.68
C ASP A 245 9.14 -3.51 29.11
N VAL A 246 9.81 -2.93 28.12
CA VAL A 246 10.81 -1.87 28.33
C VAL A 246 10.31 -0.59 27.69
N SER A 247 10.26 0.47 28.47
CA SER A 247 9.87 1.79 28.00
C SER A 247 11.05 2.76 28.03
N VAL A 248 11.15 3.61 27.01
CA VAL A 248 12.10 4.73 26.98
C VAL A 248 11.35 6.00 26.66
N THR A 249 11.40 6.98 27.57
CA THR A 249 10.72 8.28 27.41
C THR A 249 11.71 9.43 27.54
N GLY A 250 11.71 10.33 26.57
CA GLY A 250 12.41 11.61 26.67
C GLY A 250 13.92 11.51 26.47
N ALA A 251 14.38 10.70 25.51
CA ALA A 251 15.77 10.77 25.04
C ALA A 251 15.99 12.04 24.21
N GLN A 252 16.17 13.17 24.91
CA GLN A 252 16.17 14.50 24.31
C GLN A 252 17.58 15.01 24.00
N ASN A 253 17.85 15.26 22.71
CA ASN A 253 18.52 16.46 22.18
C ASN A 253 18.58 16.40 20.64
N LYS A 254 17.75 17.21 19.95
CA LYS A 254 17.82 17.45 18.50
C LYS A 254 18.53 18.79 18.24
N GLY A 255 19.86 18.70 18.18
CA GLY A 255 20.81 19.78 17.90
C GLY A 255 22.21 19.20 17.62
N ASP A 256 23.24 20.04 17.57
CA ASP A 256 24.61 19.75 17.12
C ASP A 256 25.50 18.92 18.09
N GLY A 257 24.93 17.96 18.84
CA GLY A 257 25.73 17.10 19.72
C GLY A 257 25.15 15.79 20.28
N GLY A 258 23.83 15.52 20.20
CA GLY A 258 23.21 14.31 20.77
C GLY A 258 22.62 13.34 19.73
N ASN A 259 22.53 12.05 20.09
CA ASN A 259 21.97 10.99 19.25
C ASN A 259 20.44 10.88 19.43
N GLY A 260 19.96 10.75 20.67
CA GLY A 260 18.54 10.66 20.97
C GLY A 260 17.91 9.29 20.71
N TYR A 261 18.62 8.18 20.88
CA TYR A 261 18.06 6.85 20.52
C TYR A 261 17.32 6.22 21.69
N ALA A 262 16.12 5.68 21.46
CA ALA A 262 15.43 4.91 22.50
C ALA A 262 16.12 3.55 22.69
N PHE A 263 16.10 2.75 21.64
CA PHE A 263 16.74 1.44 21.55
C PHE A 263 17.81 1.49 20.48
N TRP A 264 19.08 1.43 20.87
CA TRP A 264 20.19 1.35 19.94
C TRP A 264 20.72 -0.08 19.89
N LEU A 265 20.50 -0.74 18.76
CA LEU A 265 20.81 -2.14 18.51
C LEU A 265 21.97 -2.22 17.51
N ARG A 266 23.05 -2.91 17.87
CA ARG A 266 24.24 -3.10 17.03
C ARG A 266 24.96 -4.38 17.42
N ASP A 267 25.63 -5.03 16.48
CA ASP A 267 26.46 -6.21 16.79
C ASP A 267 25.67 -7.36 17.47
N ILE A 268 24.34 -7.47 17.29
CA ILE A 268 23.52 -8.45 18.01
C ILE A 268 22.93 -9.54 17.13
N THR A 269 22.76 -10.74 17.69
CA THR A 269 22.26 -11.90 16.96
C THR A 269 21.13 -12.61 17.71
N ASP A 270 20.04 -12.94 17.01
CA ASP A 270 18.90 -13.72 17.50
C ASP A 270 18.32 -13.23 18.85
N CYS A 271 18.28 -11.91 19.05
CA CYS A 271 17.62 -11.32 20.23
C CYS A 271 16.12 -11.14 19.97
N THR A 272 15.33 -11.26 21.04
CA THR A 272 13.87 -11.05 21.02
C THR A 272 13.50 -9.85 21.88
N PHE A 273 12.67 -8.97 21.32
CA PHE A 273 12.15 -7.80 22.01
C PHE A 273 10.62 -7.78 21.90
N THR A 274 9.93 -7.57 23.00
CA THR A 274 8.47 -7.57 23.07
C THR A 274 7.96 -6.42 23.93
N ASP A 275 6.81 -5.85 23.56
CA ASP A 275 6.19 -4.75 24.29
C ASP A 275 7.12 -3.52 24.48
N LEU A 276 7.97 -3.22 23.48
CA LEU A 276 8.81 -2.02 23.55
C LEU A 276 7.98 -0.74 23.38
N ARG A 277 8.27 0.28 24.18
CA ARG A 277 7.64 1.60 24.07
C ARG A 277 8.69 2.69 23.96
N ALA A 278 8.61 3.52 22.93
CA ALA A 278 9.51 4.67 22.74
C ALA A 278 8.71 5.96 22.61
N ILE A 279 8.98 6.93 23.47
CA ILE A 279 8.26 8.21 23.51
C ILE A 279 9.26 9.35 23.56
N ASP A 280 9.08 10.36 22.72
CA ASP A 280 9.85 11.60 22.74
C ASP A 280 11.37 11.41 22.57
N THR A 281 11.78 10.42 21.76
CA THR A 281 13.20 10.15 21.39
C THR A 281 13.51 10.72 20.01
N ARG A 282 14.73 10.72 19.46
CA ARG A 282 14.95 11.00 18.02
C ARG A 282 14.48 9.83 17.16
N HIS A 283 15.05 8.65 17.39
CA HIS A 283 14.70 7.38 16.76
C HIS A 283 14.18 6.40 17.83
N ALA A 284 13.15 5.62 17.50
CA ALA A 284 12.58 4.65 18.42
C ALA A 284 13.50 3.45 18.55
N VAL A 285 13.68 2.75 17.44
CA VAL A 285 14.61 1.63 17.30
C VAL A 285 15.59 2.00 16.20
N LEU A 286 16.87 1.90 16.53
CA LEU A 286 17.94 2.16 15.60
C LEU A 286 18.83 0.93 15.52
N PHE A 287 18.89 0.35 14.32
CA PHE A 287 19.92 -0.59 13.92
C PHE A 287 21.05 0.25 13.30
N ALA A 288 22.18 0.38 13.99
CA ALA A 288 23.14 1.44 13.65
C ALA A 288 24.58 1.00 13.43
N SER A 289 25.22 1.88 12.65
CA SER A 289 26.45 1.78 11.87
C SER A 289 27.59 1.18 12.65
N TYR A 290 28.17 0.14 12.07
CA TYR A 290 29.61 -0.22 12.00
C TYR A 290 29.75 -1.72 11.73
N THR A 291 28.73 -2.49 12.08
CA THR A 291 28.73 -3.96 12.15
C THR A 291 27.29 -4.47 12.08
N SER A 292 27.09 -5.77 11.84
CA SER A 292 25.76 -6.33 11.53
C SER A 292 24.96 -6.67 12.79
N ALA A 293 23.67 -6.41 12.76
CA ALA A 293 22.65 -7.02 13.60
C ALA A 293 21.83 -8.02 12.77
N THR A 294 21.68 -9.26 13.25
CA THR A 294 21.18 -10.37 12.44
C THR A 294 20.13 -11.22 13.15
N GLY A 295 19.04 -11.56 12.48
CA GLY A 295 18.06 -12.53 12.99
C GLY A 295 17.24 -12.07 14.21
N ASN A 296 17.20 -10.77 14.50
CA ASN A 296 16.51 -10.26 15.69
C ASN A 296 15.00 -10.11 15.44
N ASP A 297 14.17 -10.37 16.45
CA ASP A 297 12.72 -10.18 16.42
C ASP A 297 12.32 -9.04 17.37
N VAL A 298 11.83 -7.93 16.83
CA VAL A 298 11.59 -6.68 17.56
C VAL A 298 10.13 -6.27 17.46
N HIS A 299 9.38 -6.41 18.55
CA HIS A 299 8.00 -5.94 18.65
C HIS A 299 7.89 -4.65 19.47
N VAL A 300 7.46 -3.59 18.80
CA VAL A 300 7.26 -2.25 19.35
C VAL A 300 5.77 -2.01 19.56
N ALA A 301 5.32 -2.02 20.81
CA ALA A 301 3.92 -1.78 21.17
C ALA A 301 3.48 -0.35 20.88
N PHE A 302 4.37 0.63 21.09
CA PHE A 302 4.06 2.04 20.81
C PHE A 302 5.31 2.85 20.49
N THR A 303 5.20 3.71 19.50
CA THR A 303 6.18 4.75 19.23
C THR A 303 5.55 6.00 18.61
N ASN A 304 6.06 7.18 18.95
CA ASN A 304 5.81 8.42 18.19
C ASN A 304 6.96 8.77 17.24
N ARG A 305 7.84 7.79 16.97
CA ARG A 305 9.10 7.92 16.23
C ARG A 305 9.34 6.78 15.23
N ASP A 306 10.33 7.00 14.37
CA ASP A 306 10.73 6.11 13.28
C ASP A 306 11.53 4.89 13.76
N ILE A 307 11.51 3.86 12.92
CA ILE A 307 12.44 2.73 12.94
C ILE A 307 13.51 3.03 11.89
N ASN A 308 14.76 2.95 12.27
CA ASN A 308 15.86 3.43 11.44
C ASN A 308 16.96 2.38 11.30
N PHE A 309 17.46 2.23 10.08
CA PHE A 309 18.66 1.47 9.78
C PHE A 309 19.74 2.43 9.28
N HIS A 310 20.77 2.61 10.09
CA HIS A 310 21.95 3.41 9.79
C HIS A 310 23.12 2.50 9.42
N GLY A 311 23.04 1.73 8.35
CA GLY A 311 24.19 1.00 7.80
C GLY A 311 24.65 -0.23 8.61
N GLY A 312 25.17 -1.22 7.88
CA GLY A 312 25.29 -2.60 8.31
C GLY A 312 24.68 -3.50 7.23
N LEU A 313 25.24 -4.70 6.99
CA LEU A 313 24.52 -5.74 6.23
C LEU A 313 23.49 -6.42 7.16
N ASP A 314 22.71 -5.61 7.86
CA ASP A 314 21.68 -6.10 8.76
C ASP A 314 20.69 -6.94 7.96
N HIS A 315 20.45 -8.16 8.40
CA HIS A 315 19.61 -9.10 7.66
C HIS A 315 18.87 -10.06 8.58
N GLY A 316 17.74 -10.56 8.12
CA GLY A 316 16.87 -11.45 8.86
C GLY A 316 16.21 -10.82 10.08
N ASN A 317 16.29 -9.49 10.27
CA ASN A 317 15.59 -8.86 11.38
C ASN A 317 14.11 -8.67 11.04
N THR A 318 13.25 -8.96 12.00
CA THR A 318 11.81 -8.71 11.94
C THR A 318 11.47 -7.59 12.92
N VAL A 319 10.77 -6.57 12.46
CA VAL A 319 10.30 -5.44 13.26
C VAL A 319 8.81 -5.30 13.04
N VAL A 320 8.03 -5.47 14.11
CA VAL A 320 6.57 -5.28 14.09
C VAL A 320 6.24 -4.11 14.99
N VAL A 321 5.51 -3.13 14.46
CA VAL A 321 5.12 -1.92 15.19
C VAL A 321 3.60 -1.86 15.30
N ASP A 322 3.08 -1.99 16.52
CA ASP A 322 1.63 -1.99 16.76
C ASP A 322 1.02 -0.60 16.59
N GLN A 323 1.68 0.43 17.11
CA GLN A 323 1.20 1.81 17.05
C GLN A 323 2.37 2.74 16.75
N SER A 324 2.33 3.41 15.61
CA SER A 324 3.21 4.52 15.25
C SER A 324 2.36 5.77 15.05
N VAL A 325 2.11 6.51 16.13
CA VAL A 325 1.19 7.66 16.13
C VAL A 325 1.92 8.92 16.55
N ARG A 326 1.83 9.96 15.72
CA ARG A 326 2.52 11.25 15.87
C ARG A 326 1.51 12.36 16.14
N THR A 327 1.86 13.31 17.01
CA THR A 327 1.08 14.54 17.18
C THR A 327 1.48 15.59 16.13
N VAL A 328 0.60 16.57 15.88
CA VAL A 328 0.82 17.64 14.89
C VAL A 328 2.07 18.50 15.13
N ASP A 329 2.48 18.68 16.39
CA ASP A 329 3.67 19.47 16.72
C ASP A 329 4.97 18.71 16.42
N GLU A 330 4.93 17.37 16.53
CA GLU A 330 6.10 16.50 16.32
C GLU A 330 6.46 16.35 14.84
N GLN A 331 5.48 16.50 13.95
CA GLN A 331 5.64 16.33 12.49
C GLN A 331 6.62 17.35 11.86
N ARG A 332 6.87 18.50 12.50
CA ARG A 332 7.73 19.57 11.93
C ARG A 332 9.22 19.22 11.90
N TYR A 333 9.68 18.36 12.79
CA TYR A 333 11.11 18.09 13.03
C TYR A 333 11.53 16.67 12.63
N MET A 334 10.80 16.06 11.69
CA MET A 334 10.93 14.63 11.39
C MET A 334 11.03 14.34 9.89
N GLY A 335 11.71 13.23 9.57
CA GLY A 335 11.74 12.59 8.26
C GLY A 335 10.62 11.57 8.09
N ALA A 336 10.61 10.87 6.95
CA ALA A 336 9.59 9.89 6.56
C ALA A 336 9.42 8.73 7.56
N VAL A 337 8.24 8.10 7.59
CA VAL A 337 7.81 7.03 8.53
C VAL A 337 8.52 5.68 8.33
N SER A 338 9.40 5.54 7.33
CA SER A 338 10.38 4.46 7.25
C SER A 338 11.69 5.01 6.70
N PHE A 339 12.82 4.80 7.39
CA PHE A 339 14.13 5.18 6.86
C PHE A 339 15.04 3.96 6.72
N ILE A 340 14.87 3.29 5.57
CA ILE A 340 15.97 2.59 4.90
C ILE A 340 16.87 3.69 4.34
N ASN A 341 18.05 3.88 4.91
CA ASN A 341 19.01 4.84 4.38
C ASN A 341 19.52 4.34 3.01
N PRO A 342 19.23 5.01 1.88
CA PRO A 342 19.71 4.60 0.56
C PRO A 342 21.22 4.88 0.36
N GLY A 343 21.96 5.16 1.43
CA GLY A 343 23.31 5.70 1.39
C GLY A 343 23.28 7.22 1.27
N THR A 344 23.43 7.90 2.40
CA THR A 344 23.81 9.32 2.46
C THR A 344 25.24 9.42 2.98
N CYS A 345 25.82 10.62 3.05
CA CYS A 345 27.16 10.82 3.62
C CYS A 345 27.32 10.39 5.10
N TYR A 346 26.26 9.88 5.74
CA TYR A 346 26.23 9.48 7.15
C TYR A 346 25.89 7.99 7.40
N GLY A 347 25.78 7.13 6.39
CA GLY A 347 25.59 5.68 6.63
C GLY A 347 25.67 4.80 5.39
N ALA A 348 26.14 3.56 5.58
CA ALA A 348 26.22 2.53 4.52
C ALA A 348 24.81 2.13 4.03
N PRO A 349 24.66 1.70 2.76
CA PRO A 349 23.41 1.16 2.24
C PRO A 349 22.98 -0.07 3.05
N THR A 350 21.77 -0.03 3.61
CA THR A 350 21.10 -1.21 4.14
C THR A 350 20.22 -1.79 3.04
N ASP A 351 20.22 -3.11 2.85
CA ASP A 351 19.24 -3.75 1.96
C ASP A 351 17.87 -3.74 2.66
N PRO A 352 16.90 -2.96 2.18
CA PRO A 352 15.57 -2.91 2.78
C PRO A 352 14.86 -4.25 2.77
N ASN A 353 15.18 -5.12 1.81
CA ASN A 353 14.53 -6.42 1.65
C ASN A 353 15.18 -7.49 2.54
N ALA A 354 16.34 -7.20 3.12
CA ALA A 354 17.00 -8.09 4.06
C ALA A 354 16.30 -8.11 5.43
N ASN A 355 15.43 -7.13 5.72
CA ASN A 355 14.71 -7.01 6.98
C ASN A 355 13.21 -6.86 6.70
N SER A 356 12.37 -7.33 7.62
CA SER A 356 10.92 -7.15 7.54
C SER A 356 10.50 -6.09 8.55
N ILE A 357 9.97 -4.95 8.09
CA ILE A 357 9.36 -3.94 8.97
C ILE A 357 7.89 -3.81 8.58
N THR A 358 7.00 -4.07 9.54
CA THR A 358 5.55 -3.99 9.33
C THR A 358 4.87 -3.19 10.44
N PHE A 359 3.76 -2.55 10.08
CA PHE A 359 3.02 -1.68 11.00
C PHE A 359 1.55 -2.07 11.08
N ARG A 360 0.96 -1.96 12.27
CA ARG A 360 -0.47 -2.19 12.47
C ARG A 360 -1.28 -0.90 12.39
N ASN A 361 -0.97 0.09 13.22
CA ASN A 361 -1.68 1.37 13.23
C ASN A 361 -0.70 2.52 13.07
N VAL A 362 -0.82 3.29 11.99
CA VAL A 362 0.12 4.35 11.64
C VAL A 362 -0.61 5.65 11.34
N VAL A 363 -0.07 6.73 11.91
CA VAL A 363 -0.27 8.10 11.42
C VAL A 363 1.08 8.61 10.90
N GLY A 364 1.11 8.87 9.60
CA GLY A 364 2.21 9.32 8.78
C GLY A 364 2.73 10.71 9.13
N THR A 365 3.46 11.31 8.21
CA THR A 365 3.99 12.67 8.28
C THR A 365 3.42 13.54 7.17
N VAL A 366 3.81 14.81 7.13
CA VAL A 366 3.43 15.70 6.01
C VAL A 366 4.43 15.62 4.84
N ARG A 367 5.21 14.54 4.78
CA ARG A 367 6.23 14.26 3.76
C ARG A 367 5.93 12.89 3.16
N SER A 368 6.49 12.63 1.98
CA SER A 368 6.50 11.31 1.35
C SER A 368 6.97 10.19 2.30
N ASP A 369 6.07 9.29 2.62
CA ASP A 369 6.22 8.14 3.48
C ASP A 369 6.18 6.83 2.69
N MET A 370 6.83 5.79 3.22
CA MET A 370 6.68 4.42 2.74
C MET A 370 6.27 3.55 3.92
N ILE A 371 5.05 3.01 3.88
CA ILE A 371 4.43 2.31 5.01
C ILE A 371 3.95 0.94 4.56
N THR A 372 4.48 -0.11 5.19
CA THR A 372 4.04 -1.49 4.98
C THR A 372 3.26 -1.98 6.18
N GLY A 373 2.01 -2.34 5.97
CA GLY A 373 1.12 -2.88 6.97
C GLY A 373 1.44 -4.35 7.29
N GLN A 374 0.90 -4.81 8.40
CA GLN A 374 1.00 -6.20 8.83
C GLN A 374 -0.03 -7.11 8.13
N ASN A 375 0.26 -8.41 8.08
CA ASN A 375 -0.63 -9.42 7.49
C ASN A 375 -1.97 -9.63 8.21
N GLY A 376 -2.12 -9.15 9.45
CA GLY A 376 -3.32 -9.32 10.27
C GLY A 376 -4.38 -8.21 10.11
N GLY A 377 -4.17 -7.26 9.21
CA GLY A 377 -4.98 -6.07 9.05
C GLY A 377 -4.29 -4.85 9.67
N ALA A 378 -4.23 -3.76 8.92
CA ALA A 378 -3.55 -2.53 9.25
C ALA A 378 -4.46 -1.32 9.05
N THR A 379 -4.18 -0.24 9.78
CA THR A 379 -4.81 1.08 9.60
C THR A 379 -3.68 2.07 9.39
N LEU A 380 -3.51 2.52 8.15
CA LEU A 380 -2.42 3.39 7.72
C LEU A 380 -3.03 4.71 7.23
N SER A 381 -2.66 5.82 7.86
CA SER A 381 -3.01 7.17 7.38
C SER A 381 -1.72 7.92 7.09
N ALA A 382 -1.43 8.27 5.84
CA ALA A 382 -0.17 8.86 5.41
C ALA A 382 -0.12 10.39 5.51
N LEU A 383 -1.30 11.04 5.53
CA LEU A 383 -1.49 12.50 5.64
C LEU A 383 -1.15 13.30 4.38
N SER A 384 0.11 13.71 4.18
CA SER A 384 0.50 14.54 3.03
C SER A 384 1.86 14.13 2.51
N GLY A 385 2.07 14.25 1.21
CA GLY A 385 3.29 13.79 0.55
C GLY A 385 2.93 12.86 -0.59
N ASN A 386 3.90 12.49 -1.42
CA ASN A 386 3.68 11.40 -2.37
C ASN A 386 4.08 10.11 -1.66
N ASP A 387 3.10 9.36 -1.19
CA ASP A 387 3.26 8.28 -0.25
C ASP A 387 3.21 6.92 -0.96
N THR A 388 3.78 5.89 -0.33
CA THR A 388 3.64 4.50 -0.74
C THR A 388 3.05 3.68 0.40
N LEU A 389 1.85 3.18 0.21
CA LEU A 389 1.14 2.36 1.19
C LEU A 389 1.03 0.92 0.70
N ILE A 390 1.48 -0.02 1.51
CA ILE A 390 1.33 -1.46 1.27
C ILE A 390 0.53 -2.01 2.45
N GLY A 391 -0.62 -2.65 2.21
CA GLY A 391 -1.50 -3.17 3.27
C GLY A 391 -0.98 -4.47 3.89
N GLY A 392 -1.26 -5.60 3.24
CA GLY A 392 -0.86 -6.92 3.72
C GLY A 392 -1.85 -7.98 3.29
N THR A 393 -1.93 -9.11 4.00
CA THR A 393 -2.95 -10.13 3.71
C THR A 393 -4.25 -9.99 4.51
N GLY A 394 -4.33 -8.99 5.39
CA GLY A 394 -5.48 -8.76 6.26
C GLY A 394 -6.45 -7.77 5.62
N SER A 395 -7.55 -7.47 6.31
CA SER A 395 -8.45 -6.39 5.86
C SER A 395 -7.91 -5.06 6.33
N ASP A 396 -7.40 -4.25 5.39
CA ASP A 396 -6.67 -3.03 5.68
C ASP A 396 -7.51 -1.76 5.47
N LEU A 397 -7.22 -0.71 6.22
CA LEU A 397 -7.68 0.65 5.97
C LEU A 397 -6.46 1.50 5.59
N LEU A 398 -6.41 1.93 4.33
CA LEU A 398 -5.31 2.69 3.74
C LEU A 398 -5.83 4.08 3.35
N ASP A 399 -5.32 5.12 3.98
CA ASP A 399 -5.68 6.52 3.76
C ASP A 399 -4.41 7.26 3.35
N ALA A 400 -4.26 7.55 2.06
CA ALA A 400 -3.04 8.14 1.51
C ALA A 400 -3.00 9.67 1.67
N GLY A 401 -4.17 10.32 1.75
CA GLY A 401 -4.27 11.70 2.18
C GLY A 401 -4.11 12.70 1.04
N THR A 402 -3.00 13.42 0.94
CA THR A 402 -2.79 14.41 -0.12
C THR A 402 -1.44 14.24 -0.80
N GLY A 403 -1.41 14.25 -2.13
CA GLY A 403 -0.23 14.04 -2.95
C GLY A 403 -0.54 13.04 -4.04
N ASN A 404 0.49 12.57 -4.75
CA ASN A 404 0.29 11.55 -5.77
C ASN A 404 0.82 10.22 -5.22
N ASP A 405 -0.10 9.37 -4.78
CA ASP A 405 0.21 8.24 -3.93
C ASP A 405 0.24 6.91 -4.67
N TRP A 406 0.96 5.95 -4.10
CA TRP A 406 1.13 4.61 -4.64
C TRP A 406 0.65 3.56 -3.65
N ILE A 407 -0.44 2.86 -3.95
CA ILE A 407 -1.16 2.05 -2.97
C ILE A 407 -1.25 0.59 -3.42
N VAL A 408 -0.92 -0.34 -2.53
CA VAL A 408 -0.94 -1.79 -2.73
C VAL A 408 -1.65 -2.46 -1.56
N ALA A 409 -2.97 -2.66 -1.63
CA ALA A 409 -3.69 -3.30 -0.51
C ALA A 409 -3.39 -4.80 -0.35
N SER A 410 -2.95 -5.48 -1.41
CA SER A 410 -2.65 -6.91 -1.41
C SER A 410 -3.90 -7.81 -1.24
N ARG A 411 -3.99 -8.69 -0.23
CA ARG A 411 -5.16 -9.61 -0.05
C ARG A 411 -6.00 -9.11 1.10
N GLY A 412 -7.32 -9.25 1.03
CA GLY A 412 -8.20 -8.88 2.13
C GLY A 412 -9.44 -8.13 1.70
N HIS A 413 -10.24 -7.72 2.69
CA HIS A 413 -11.36 -6.81 2.47
C HIS A 413 -10.93 -5.38 2.79
N ASP A 414 -10.26 -4.73 1.85
CA ASP A 414 -9.57 -3.48 2.13
C ASP A 414 -10.44 -2.26 1.84
N THR A 415 -10.14 -1.16 2.52
CA THR A 415 -10.69 0.16 2.24
C THR A 415 -9.54 1.10 1.94
N VAL A 416 -9.57 1.72 0.76
CA VAL A 416 -8.54 2.62 0.27
C VAL A 416 -9.15 3.97 -0.02
N LEU A 417 -8.55 5.00 0.56
CA LEU A 417 -8.80 6.41 0.29
C LEU A 417 -7.49 6.95 -0.32
N GLY A 418 -7.46 7.27 -1.62
CA GLY A 418 -6.26 7.92 -2.20
C GLY A 418 -6.20 9.37 -1.75
N GLY A 419 -7.30 10.10 -1.97
CA GLY A 419 -7.51 11.41 -1.39
C GLY A 419 -7.27 12.52 -2.42
N ALA A 420 -6.46 13.52 -2.09
CA ALA A 420 -6.25 14.65 -2.97
C ALA A 420 -4.96 14.53 -3.78
N GLY A 421 -5.08 14.30 -5.08
CA GLY A 421 -3.98 14.33 -6.04
C GLY A 421 -4.24 13.33 -7.16
N GLU A 422 -3.19 12.77 -7.75
CA GLU A 422 -3.31 11.73 -8.78
C GLU A 422 -2.77 10.41 -8.22
N ASP A 423 -3.67 9.57 -7.73
CA ASP A 423 -3.34 8.39 -6.95
C ASP A 423 -3.39 7.12 -7.79
N THR A 424 -2.45 6.22 -7.52
CA THR A 424 -2.27 4.97 -8.25
C THR A 424 -2.44 3.79 -7.33
N PHE A 425 -3.48 2.98 -7.56
CA PHE A 425 -3.65 1.68 -6.93
C PHE A 425 -3.04 0.58 -7.80
N VAL A 426 -2.22 -0.29 -7.21
CA VAL A 426 -1.45 -1.32 -7.94
C VAL A 426 -1.84 -2.72 -7.52
N PHE A 427 -2.05 -3.55 -8.54
CA PHE A 427 -2.28 -4.98 -8.46
C PHE A 427 -1.03 -5.74 -8.92
N ASP A 428 -0.63 -6.75 -8.15
CA ASP A 428 0.45 -7.68 -8.52
C ASP A 428 -0.09 -8.93 -9.26
N PHE A 429 -1.19 -8.77 -10.00
CA PHE A 429 -1.82 -9.85 -10.76
C PHE A 429 -2.54 -9.33 -12.02
N GLU A 430 -2.93 -10.28 -12.87
CA GLU A 430 -3.56 -10.03 -14.17
C GLU A 430 -4.99 -9.52 -14.04
N ARG A 431 -5.42 -8.72 -15.03
CA ARG A 431 -6.75 -8.08 -15.04
C ARG A 431 -7.90 -9.08 -15.00
N ASP A 432 -7.75 -10.26 -15.59
CA ASP A 432 -8.78 -11.32 -15.65
C ASP A 432 -9.02 -12.03 -14.31
N GLN A 433 -8.11 -11.85 -13.35
CA GLN A 433 -8.26 -12.36 -11.98
C GLN A 433 -9.01 -11.39 -11.04
N ALA A 434 -9.36 -10.20 -11.55
CA ALA A 434 -10.00 -9.12 -10.80
C ALA A 434 -11.29 -8.63 -11.50
N ILE A 435 -12.37 -8.47 -10.74
CA ILE A 435 -13.59 -7.80 -11.19
C ILE A 435 -13.56 -6.39 -10.64
N VAL A 436 -13.37 -5.39 -11.49
CA VAL A 436 -13.44 -3.97 -11.13
C VAL A 436 -14.84 -3.43 -11.43
N GLN A 437 -15.51 -2.88 -10.43
CA GLN A 437 -16.85 -2.31 -10.52
C GLN A 437 -16.88 -0.91 -9.89
N THR A 438 -17.36 0.09 -10.62
CA THR A 438 -17.51 1.45 -10.10
C THR A 438 -18.99 1.77 -9.83
N VAL A 439 -19.30 2.23 -8.62
CA VAL A 439 -20.63 2.68 -8.19
C VAL A 439 -20.52 4.09 -7.59
N GLY A 440 -20.96 5.10 -8.33
CA GLY A 440 -20.78 6.50 -7.93
C GLY A 440 -19.31 6.93 -7.96
N LEU A 441 -18.80 7.51 -6.87
CA LEU A 441 -17.38 7.89 -6.71
C LEU A 441 -16.50 6.77 -6.12
N LYS A 442 -17.07 5.58 -5.88
CA LYS A 442 -16.34 4.45 -5.29
C LYS A 442 -16.13 3.35 -6.32
N THR A 443 -14.91 2.84 -6.41
CA THR A 443 -14.55 1.70 -7.25
C THR A 443 -14.29 0.49 -6.35
N GLY A 444 -15.16 -0.51 -6.39
CA GLY A 444 -14.93 -1.80 -5.77
C GLY A 444 -14.13 -2.72 -6.69
N VAL A 445 -13.18 -3.46 -6.12
CA VAL A 445 -12.43 -4.50 -6.82
C VAL A 445 -12.60 -5.81 -6.08
N THR A 446 -13.22 -6.78 -6.75
CA THR A 446 -13.49 -8.11 -6.21
C THR A 446 -12.53 -9.11 -6.83
N THR A 447 -11.87 -9.90 -5.99
CA THR A 447 -11.00 -11.00 -6.40
C THR A 447 -11.37 -12.26 -5.63
N ALA A 448 -10.78 -13.40 -6.00
CA ALA A 448 -10.87 -14.62 -5.19
C ALA A 448 -10.24 -14.46 -3.79
N LEU A 449 -9.45 -13.40 -3.58
CA LEU A 449 -8.68 -13.14 -2.37
C LEU A 449 -9.31 -12.07 -1.47
N GLY A 450 -10.43 -11.45 -1.89
CA GLY A 450 -11.16 -10.45 -1.10
C GLY A 450 -11.79 -9.35 -1.94
N VAL A 451 -12.34 -8.33 -1.27
CA VAL A 451 -13.03 -7.19 -1.90
C VAL A 451 -12.41 -5.89 -1.39
N THR A 452 -11.80 -5.12 -2.27
CA THR A 452 -11.17 -3.83 -1.96
C THR A 452 -12.08 -2.69 -2.42
N SER A 453 -12.44 -1.77 -1.54
CA SER A 453 -13.16 -0.54 -1.87
C SER A 453 -12.16 0.60 -2.06
N LEU A 454 -12.17 1.24 -3.22
CA LEU A 454 -11.37 2.41 -3.56
C LEU A 454 -12.25 3.67 -3.61
N SER A 455 -11.77 4.78 -3.08
CA SER A 455 -12.29 6.12 -3.35
C SER A 455 -11.15 7.08 -3.57
N ASP A 456 -11.39 8.08 -4.43
CA ASP A 456 -10.41 9.11 -4.78
C ASP A 456 -9.09 8.47 -5.25
N VAL A 457 -9.19 7.62 -6.29
CA VAL A 457 -8.05 6.97 -6.96
C VAL A 457 -8.23 7.14 -8.46
N GLU A 458 -7.21 7.70 -9.11
CA GLU A 458 -7.25 8.10 -10.52
C GLU A 458 -6.66 7.04 -11.45
N THR A 459 -5.82 6.12 -10.94
CA THR A 459 -5.14 5.14 -11.78
C THR A 459 -5.15 3.74 -11.16
N LEU A 460 -5.51 2.74 -11.96
CA LEU A 460 -5.31 1.32 -11.65
C LEU A 460 -4.16 0.75 -12.46
N LYS A 461 -3.20 0.11 -11.79
CA LYS A 461 -2.06 -0.54 -12.45
C LYS A 461 -2.13 -2.05 -12.22
N PHE A 462 -2.11 -2.81 -13.30
CA PHE A 462 -2.04 -4.28 -13.31
C PHE A 462 -0.68 -4.76 -13.83
N SER A 463 -0.36 -6.03 -13.65
CA SER A 463 0.84 -6.64 -14.24
C SER A 463 0.87 -6.51 -15.77
N SER A 464 -0.30 -6.60 -16.42
CA SER A 464 -0.47 -6.46 -17.88
C SER A 464 -0.61 -5.03 -18.40
N GLY A 465 -0.68 -4.01 -17.53
CA GLY A 465 -0.73 -2.61 -17.94
C GLY A 465 -1.56 -1.70 -17.04
N THR A 466 -1.67 -0.43 -17.44
CA THR A 466 -2.31 0.63 -16.64
C THR A 466 -3.66 1.05 -17.23
N VAL A 467 -4.63 1.38 -16.36
CA VAL A 467 -5.94 1.92 -16.69
C VAL A 467 -6.14 3.22 -15.90
N ALA A 468 -6.34 4.34 -16.58
CA ALA A 468 -6.76 5.57 -15.93
C ALA A 468 -8.26 5.49 -15.58
N ILE A 469 -8.59 5.74 -14.32
CA ILE A 469 -9.94 6.05 -13.83
C ILE A 469 -10.21 7.53 -14.15
N ALA A 470 -10.13 7.91 -15.43
CA ALA A 470 -10.66 9.19 -15.86
C ALA A 470 -12.18 9.18 -15.64
N ALA A 471 -12.77 10.33 -15.29
CA ALA A 471 -14.19 10.56 -15.01
C ALA A 471 -15.20 10.23 -16.15
N ALA A 472 -15.01 9.12 -16.85
CA ALA A 472 -15.80 8.61 -17.97
C ALA A 472 -15.54 7.11 -18.17
N ILE A 473 -15.87 6.27 -17.18
CA ILE A 473 -16.27 4.90 -17.51
C ILE A 473 -17.76 4.98 -17.83
N THR A 474 -18.10 5.19 -19.11
CA THR A 474 -19.43 4.83 -19.60
C THR A 474 -19.62 3.35 -19.23
N PRO A 475 -20.61 2.97 -18.41
CA PRO A 475 -20.76 1.58 -17.98
C PRO A 475 -20.87 0.66 -19.20
N THR A 476 -19.93 -0.27 -19.36
CA THR A 476 -20.09 -1.42 -20.24
C THR A 476 -20.68 -2.53 -19.39
N LEU A 477 -21.93 -2.92 -19.65
CA LEU A 477 -22.51 -4.12 -19.07
C LEU A 477 -21.98 -5.33 -19.86
N ARG A 478 -21.38 -6.31 -19.16
CA ARG A 478 -21.08 -7.62 -19.72
C ARG A 478 -21.99 -8.64 -19.06
N GLY A 479 -22.85 -9.28 -19.84
CA GLY A 479 -23.72 -10.36 -19.37
C GLY A 479 -22.99 -11.71 -19.33
N ASP A 480 -23.57 -12.70 -18.65
CA ASP A 480 -23.24 -14.12 -18.85
C ASP A 480 -24.25 -14.74 -19.84
N ALA A 481 -24.12 -16.02 -20.19
CA ALA A 481 -25.00 -16.65 -21.18
C ALA A 481 -26.47 -16.77 -20.71
N GLY A 482 -27.37 -15.90 -21.18
CA GLY A 482 -28.82 -15.94 -20.94
C GLY A 482 -29.57 -14.64 -21.31
N TYR A 483 -30.91 -14.65 -21.32
CA TYR A 483 -31.73 -13.45 -21.54
C TYR A 483 -31.73 -12.57 -20.28
N GLU A 484 -30.92 -11.50 -20.27
CA GLU A 484 -30.71 -10.64 -19.10
C GLU A 484 -31.36 -9.26 -19.26
N ARG A 485 -32.01 -8.77 -18.18
CA ARG A 485 -32.70 -7.47 -18.11
C ARG A 485 -32.04 -6.58 -17.06
N THR A 486 -31.70 -5.34 -17.43
CA THR A 486 -31.02 -4.38 -16.54
C THR A 486 -31.63 -2.98 -16.58
N ASP A 487 -31.71 -2.31 -15.43
CA ASP A 487 -32.14 -0.91 -15.32
C ASP A 487 -30.92 0.04 -15.31
N VAL A 488 -30.95 1.13 -16.08
CA VAL A 488 -29.83 2.09 -16.20
C VAL A 488 -30.27 3.53 -15.96
N SER A 489 -29.38 4.37 -15.41
CA SER A 489 -29.64 5.80 -15.19
C SER A 489 -28.61 6.72 -15.86
N SER A 490 -27.78 6.16 -16.73
CA SER A 490 -26.70 6.84 -17.48
C SER A 490 -26.51 6.18 -18.85
N THR A 491 -25.86 6.89 -19.78
CA THR A 491 -25.53 6.36 -21.12
C THR A 491 -24.68 5.09 -21.04
N ILE A 492 -24.96 4.08 -21.88
CA ILE A 492 -24.26 2.78 -21.92
C ILE A 492 -23.98 2.28 -23.34
N ILE A 493 -23.02 1.35 -23.46
CA ILE A 493 -22.77 0.54 -24.66
C ILE A 493 -22.87 -0.94 -24.24
N ALA A 494 -23.72 -1.71 -24.90
CA ALA A 494 -23.92 -3.14 -24.65
C ALA A 494 -22.88 -3.98 -25.42
N ASP A 495 -22.50 -5.13 -24.85
CA ASP A 495 -21.77 -6.18 -25.58
C ASP A 495 -22.73 -7.23 -26.17
N ASP A 496 -22.17 -8.27 -26.78
CA ASP A 496 -22.92 -9.36 -27.42
C ASP A 496 -23.65 -10.30 -26.42
N LEU A 497 -23.95 -9.86 -25.19
CA LEU A 497 -24.62 -10.66 -24.15
C LEU A 497 -25.80 -9.95 -23.45
N VAL A 498 -26.05 -8.66 -23.69
CA VAL A 498 -27.17 -7.93 -23.05
C VAL A 498 -28.39 -7.89 -23.97
N ASN A 499 -29.53 -8.47 -23.55
CA ASN A 499 -30.75 -8.52 -24.38
C ASN A 499 -31.85 -7.53 -23.98
N ALA A 500 -31.90 -7.02 -22.74
CA ALA A 500 -32.96 -6.10 -22.32
C ALA A 500 -32.48 -4.99 -21.39
N VAL A 501 -32.87 -3.75 -21.69
CA VAL A 501 -32.49 -2.55 -20.93
C VAL A 501 -33.72 -1.69 -20.62
N THR A 502 -33.82 -1.16 -19.41
CA THR A 502 -34.81 -0.14 -19.04
C THR A 502 -34.12 1.10 -18.47
N MET A 503 -34.26 2.23 -19.15
CA MET A 503 -33.74 3.51 -18.70
C MET A 503 -34.63 4.09 -17.61
N THR A 504 -34.03 4.67 -16.59
CA THR A 504 -34.71 5.23 -15.41
C THR A 504 -34.43 6.73 -15.27
N GLY A 505 -35.28 7.42 -14.51
CA GLY A 505 -35.17 8.86 -14.28
C GLY A 505 -35.70 9.71 -15.45
N THR A 506 -35.25 10.96 -15.52
CA THR A 506 -35.77 11.98 -16.46
C THR A 506 -34.67 12.66 -17.28
N ARG A 507 -33.43 12.13 -17.22
CA ARG A 507 -32.29 12.68 -17.97
C ARG A 507 -32.19 12.02 -19.33
N ASN A 508 -31.63 12.72 -20.29
CA ASN A 508 -31.25 12.17 -21.59
C ASN A 508 -30.22 11.06 -21.40
N ILE A 509 -30.50 9.87 -21.93
CA ILE A 509 -29.63 8.69 -21.84
C ILE A 509 -29.35 8.18 -23.26
N GLY A 510 -28.10 7.79 -23.52
CA GLY A 510 -27.70 7.10 -24.74
C GLY A 510 -27.61 5.57 -24.56
N PHE A 511 -27.97 4.80 -25.58
CA PHE A 511 -27.76 3.37 -25.66
C PHE A 511 -27.19 3.01 -27.02
N MET A 512 -26.18 2.14 -27.03
CA MET A 512 -25.64 1.50 -28.24
C MET A 512 -25.62 -0.01 -28.03
N GLY A 513 -26.32 -0.74 -28.90
CA GLY A 513 -26.44 -2.19 -28.91
C GLY A 513 -25.22 -2.90 -29.50
N GLY A 514 -25.34 -4.22 -29.61
CA GLY A 514 -24.32 -5.13 -30.14
C GLY A 514 -24.82 -5.89 -31.37
N ALA A 515 -24.38 -7.13 -31.59
CA ALA A 515 -24.88 -7.97 -32.69
C ALA A 515 -26.12 -8.83 -32.33
N LEU A 516 -26.73 -8.60 -31.17
CA LEU A 516 -27.87 -9.36 -30.65
C LEU A 516 -29.18 -8.59 -30.78
N ALA A 517 -30.30 -9.33 -30.85
CA ALA A 517 -31.64 -8.76 -30.65
C ALA A 517 -31.79 -8.16 -29.23
N ASN A 518 -31.86 -6.83 -29.15
CA ASN A 518 -32.02 -6.02 -27.95
C ASN A 518 -33.50 -5.60 -27.74
N ASN A 519 -33.90 -5.45 -26.47
CA ASN A 519 -35.20 -4.93 -26.05
C ASN A 519 -35.01 -3.75 -25.09
N VAL A 520 -35.09 -2.53 -25.59
CA VAL A 520 -34.69 -1.31 -24.88
C VAL A 520 -35.90 -0.42 -24.63
N MET A 521 -36.11 -0.05 -23.37
CA MET A 521 -37.13 0.92 -22.95
C MET A 521 -36.47 2.21 -22.45
N GLY A 522 -36.73 3.32 -23.11
CA GLY A 522 -36.26 4.65 -22.73
C GLY A 522 -37.05 5.26 -21.56
N ASN A 523 -36.66 6.46 -21.15
CA ASN A 523 -37.21 7.14 -19.98
C ASN A 523 -38.03 8.39 -20.37
N ALA A 524 -38.08 9.42 -19.51
CA ALA A 524 -38.82 10.65 -19.79
C ALA A 524 -37.97 11.80 -20.39
N GLY A 525 -36.70 11.54 -20.69
CA GLY A 525 -35.79 12.51 -21.29
C GLY A 525 -35.53 12.21 -22.77
N ASN A 526 -34.88 13.12 -23.48
CA ASN A 526 -34.58 12.98 -24.91
C ASN A 526 -33.43 11.99 -25.13
N ASN A 527 -33.74 10.73 -25.38
CA ASN A 527 -32.82 9.60 -25.44
C ASN A 527 -32.23 9.41 -26.85
N GLN A 528 -31.06 8.78 -26.93
CA GLN A 528 -30.44 8.33 -28.19
C GLN A 528 -30.24 6.82 -28.12
N ILE A 529 -30.97 6.05 -28.92
CA ILE A 529 -31.02 4.58 -28.83
C ILE A 529 -30.63 3.99 -30.18
N HIS A 530 -29.54 3.21 -30.20
CA HIS A 530 -28.99 2.53 -31.36
C HIS A 530 -29.00 1.01 -31.11
N GLY A 531 -29.68 0.22 -31.94
CA GLY A 531 -29.73 -1.25 -31.85
C GLY A 531 -28.50 -1.95 -32.45
N GLU A 532 -27.94 -1.36 -33.52
CA GLU A 532 -26.78 -1.84 -34.28
C GLU A 532 -27.05 -3.11 -35.10
N GLY A 533 -27.10 -4.30 -34.51
CA GLY A 533 -27.34 -5.54 -35.25
C GLY A 533 -28.20 -6.54 -34.48
N GLY A 534 -29.09 -7.24 -35.19
CA GLY A 534 -30.09 -8.11 -34.58
C GLY A 534 -31.50 -7.61 -34.90
N ASN A 535 -32.53 -8.32 -34.42
CA ASN A 535 -33.92 -7.89 -34.59
C ASN A 535 -34.38 -7.19 -33.31
N ASP A 536 -34.23 -5.89 -33.26
CA ASP A 536 -34.34 -5.08 -32.05
C ASP A 536 -35.77 -4.61 -31.76
N ARG A 537 -36.03 -4.30 -30.49
CA ARG A 537 -37.24 -3.65 -30.01
C ARG A 537 -36.85 -2.42 -29.20
N LEU A 538 -37.01 -1.25 -29.80
CA LEU A 538 -36.56 0.03 -29.24
C LEU A 538 -37.79 0.90 -28.91
N PHE A 539 -37.91 1.34 -27.67
CA PHE A 539 -38.98 2.23 -27.20
C PHE A 539 -38.35 3.51 -26.64
N GLY A 540 -38.68 4.69 -27.19
CA GLY A 540 -38.12 5.99 -26.78
C GLY A 540 -38.65 6.47 -25.43
N GLY A 541 -39.96 6.36 -25.21
CA GLY A 541 -40.59 6.72 -23.94
C GLY A 541 -41.30 8.07 -24.02
N LEU A 542 -40.92 9.01 -23.16
CA LEU A 542 -41.34 10.41 -23.30
C LEU A 542 -40.09 11.24 -23.63
N GLY A 543 -40.25 12.30 -24.41
CA GLY A 543 -39.14 13.15 -24.81
C GLY A 543 -39.07 13.27 -26.33
N GLN A 544 -38.05 13.96 -26.83
CA GLN A 544 -37.71 13.95 -28.25
C GLN A 544 -36.57 12.98 -28.45
N ASP A 545 -36.89 11.77 -28.89
CA ASP A 545 -35.97 10.64 -28.93
C ASP A 545 -35.41 10.42 -30.34
N PHE A 546 -34.21 9.85 -30.40
CA PHE A 546 -33.60 9.36 -31.62
C PHE A 546 -33.46 7.84 -31.54
N LEU A 547 -34.11 7.11 -32.46
CA LEU A 547 -34.08 5.65 -32.52
C LEU A 547 -33.50 5.19 -33.87
N PHE A 548 -32.45 4.36 -33.80
CA PHE A 548 -31.85 3.69 -34.95
C PHE A 548 -31.82 2.18 -34.73
N GLY A 549 -32.48 1.43 -35.60
CA GLY A 549 -32.53 -0.04 -35.54
C GLY A 549 -31.17 -0.64 -35.88
N GLY A 550 -30.74 -0.50 -37.13
CA GLY A 550 -29.45 -0.99 -37.58
C GLY A 550 -29.61 -2.09 -38.63
N ILE A 551 -28.98 -3.25 -38.43
CA ILE A 551 -29.10 -4.41 -39.31
C ILE A 551 -30.05 -5.43 -38.68
N GLY A 552 -31.15 -5.76 -39.36
CA GLY A 552 -32.13 -6.76 -38.93
C GLY A 552 -33.56 -6.29 -39.16
N ASP A 553 -34.53 -7.11 -38.80
CA ASP A 553 -35.95 -6.71 -38.86
C ASP A 553 -36.34 -6.09 -37.51
N ASP A 554 -36.32 -4.76 -37.42
CA ASP A 554 -36.44 -4.02 -36.16
C ASP A 554 -37.86 -3.49 -35.89
N TYR A 555 -38.17 -3.27 -34.62
CA TYR A 555 -39.39 -2.59 -34.17
C TYR A 555 -39.02 -1.34 -33.35
N LEU A 556 -39.35 -0.16 -33.87
CA LEU A 556 -39.07 1.14 -33.25
C LEU A 556 -40.36 1.85 -32.86
N HIS A 557 -40.44 2.33 -31.64
CA HIS A 557 -41.59 3.03 -31.09
C HIS A 557 -41.16 4.31 -30.36
N GLY A 558 -41.38 5.48 -30.97
CA GLY A 558 -40.97 6.79 -30.46
C GLY A 558 -41.58 7.08 -29.09
N GLY A 559 -42.90 7.20 -29.03
CA GLY A 559 -43.61 7.42 -27.78
C GLY A 559 -44.26 8.79 -27.74
N ALA A 560 -44.00 9.60 -26.72
CA ALA A 560 -44.57 10.94 -26.66
C ALA A 560 -43.49 12.01 -26.81
N GLY A 561 -43.66 12.87 -27.81
CA GLY A 561 -42.76 13.94 -28.19
C GLY A 561 -42.45 13.85 -29.69
N ASN A 562 -41.54 14.67 -30.17
CA ASN A 562 -41.21 14.73 -31.60
C ASN A 562 -39.96 13.88 -31.84
N ASP A 563 -40.15 12.66 -32.30
CA ASP A 563 -39.11 11.66 -32.37
C ASP A 563 -38.51 11.54 -33.77
N THR A 564 -37.30 10.98 -33.87
CA THR A 564 -36.66 10.64 -35.15
C THR A 564 -36.37 9.15 -35.20
N LEU A 565 -36.98 8.45 -36.15
CA LEU A 565 -36.89 6.99 -36.27
C LEU A 565 -36.26 6.60 -37.61
N THR A 566 -35.27 5.71 -37.57
CA THR A 566 -34.64 5.11 -38.76
C THR A 566 -34.46 3.61 -38.55
N GLY A 567 -35.15 2.80 -39.36
CA GLY A 567 -35.08 1.34 -39.29
C GLY A 567 -33.68 0.81 -39.57
N GLY A 568 -33.11 1.16 -40.72
CA GLY A 568 -31.78 0.70 -41.12
C GLY A 568 -31.87 -0.29 -42.29
N ALA A 569 -31.18 -1.41 -42.22
CA ALA A 569 -31.22 -2.46 -43.24
C ALA A 569 -32.04 -3.65 -42.73
N GLY A 570 -33.18 -3.91 -43.38
CA GLY A 570 -34.07 -5.01 -43.04
C GLY A 570 -35.52 -4.63 -43.32
N ASN A 571 -36.49 -5.39 -42.82
CA ASN A 571 -37.90 -5.04 -42.93
C ASN A 571 -38.41 -4.55 -41.58
N ASP A 572 -38.32 -3.25 -41.38
CA ASP A 572 -38.55 -2.63 -40.08
C ASP A 572 -40.01 -2.19 -39.91
N THR A 573 -40.47 -2.14 -38.65
CA THR A 573 -41.75 -1.55 -38.27
C THR A 573 -41.50 -0.34 -37.36
N LEU A 574 -41.95 0.83 -37.79
CA LEU A 574 -41.74 2.10 -37.08
C LEU A 574 -43.09 2.67 -36.64
N SER A 575 -43.12 3.24 -35.44
CA SER A 575 -44.30 3.88 -34.85
C SER A 575 -43.87 5.16 -34.14
N GLY A 576 -44.38 6.31 -34.58
CA GLY A 576 -44.04 7.62 -34.01
C GLY A 576 -44.84 7.91 -32.73
N ARG A 577 -46.13 7.54 -32.75
CA ARG A 577 -47.14 7.80 -31.72
C ARG A 577 -47.49 9.29 -31.56
N GLN A 578 -47.19 9.89 -30.41
CA GLN A 578 -47.70 11.23 -30.06
C GLN A 578 -46.66 12.31 -30.31
N GLY A 579 -46.72 12.98 -31.45
CA GLY A 579 -45.97 14.20 -31.69
C GLY A 579 -45.85 14.46 -33.18
N ALA A 580 -44.99 15.40 -33.54
CA ALA A 580 -44.62 15.61 -34.93
C ALA A 580 -43.33 14.83 -35.23
N ASP A 581 -43.48 13.62 -35.77
CA ASP A 581 -42.38 12.67 -35.87
C ASP A 581 -41.67 12.71 -37.23
N LEU A 582 -40.41 12.30 -37.23
CA LEU A 582 -39.58 12.19 -38.43
C LEU A 582 -39.19 10.73 -38.68
N PHE A 583 -39.77 10.14 -39.73
CA PHE A 583 -39.39 8.83 -40.23
C PHE A 583 -38.34 8.98 -41.33
N VAL A 584 -37.15 8.40 -41.15
CA VAL A 584 -36.09 8.45 -42.16
C VAL A 584 -36.13 7.17 -42.99
N ALA A 585 -36.32 7.32 -44.29
CA ALA A 585 -36.28 6.21 -45.23
C ALA A 585 -34.89 5.57 -45.21
N SER A 586 -34.89 4.25 -45.14
CA SER A 586 -33.71 3.38 -45.01
C SER A 586 -33.90 2.11 -45.84
N GLU A 587 -32.89 1.26 -45.93
CA GLU A 587 -32.89 0.10 -46.82
C GLU A 587 -33.96 -0.93 -46.42
N GLY A 588 -34.38 -1.77 -47.37
CA GLY A 588 -35.37 -2.83 -47.13
C GLY A 588 -36.85 -2.38 -47.19
N SER A 589 -37.77 -3.21 -46.68
CA SER A 589 -39.22 -3.01 -46.83
C SER A 589 -39.86 -2.59 -45.50
N ASN A 590 -39.73 -1.30 -45.19
CA ASN A 590 -40.14 -0.75 -43.91
C ASN A 590 -41.62 -0.35 -43.91
N THR A 591 -42.27 -0.48 -42.75
CA THR A 591 -43.67 -0.11 -42.52
C THR A 591 -43.73 0.94 -41.40
N VAL A 592 -44.46 2.03 -41.61
CA VAL A 592 -44.87 2.93 -40.50
C VAL A 592 -46.32 2.65 -40.19
N ASP A 593 -46.63 2.30 -38.94
CA ASP A 593 -47.95 1.79 -38.56
C ASP A 593 -48.97 2.87 -38.19
N ASP A 594 -48.52 4.10 -37.91
CA ASP A 594 -49.36 5.17 -37.35
C ASP A 594 -49.13 6.58 -37.92
N PHE A 595 -48.60 6.68 -39.15
CA PHE A 595 -48.30 7.97 -39.78
C PHE A 595 -49.51 8.93 -39.77
N ASN A 596 -49.34 10.10 -39.16
CA ASN A 596 -50.40 11.10 -39.03
C ASN A 596 -49.93 12.52 -39.38
N ILE A 597 -50.29 12.98 -40.58
CA ILE A 597 -49.98 14.33 -41.06
C ILE A 597 -50.59 15.44 -40.18
N ALA A 598 -51.72 15.18 -39.51
CA ALA A 598 -52.36 16.15 -38.63
C ALA A 598 -51.60 16.33 -37.31
N GLN A 599 -50.79 15.34 -36.90
CA GLN A 599 -49.87 15.46 -35.76
C GLN A 599 -48.55 16.13 -36.16
N GLY A 600 -48.25 16.20 -37.46
CA GLY A 600 -47.08 16.88 -38.01
C GLY A 600 -46.00 15.92 -38.52
N ASP A 601 -46.34 14.64 -38.72
CA ASP A 601 -45.39 13.63 -39.15
C ASP A 601 -44.82 13.90 -40.53
N THR A 602 -43.54 13.56 -40.69
CA THR A 602 -42.79 13.75 -41.92
C THR A 602 -41.95 12.53 -42.23
N VAL A 603 -41.74 12.28 -43.53
CA VAL A 603 -40.80 11.26 -44.01
C VAL A 603 -39.63 11.93 -44.73
N ALA A 604 -38.40 11.65 -44.30
CA ALA A 604 -37.19 12.12 -44.97
C ALA A 604 -36.55 11.01 -45.78
N PHE A 605 -36.36 11.27 -47.08
CA PHE A 605 -35.58 10.42 -47.96
C PHE A 605 -34.17 11.01 -48.09
N ARG A 606 -33.17 10.36 -47.48
CA ARG A 606 -31.77 10.78 -47.54
C ARG A 606 -30.96 9.74 -48.31
N GLY A 607 -30.22 10.16 -49.33
CA GLY A 607 -29.32 9.28 -50.10
C GLY A 607 -29.98 8.50 -51.26
N TYR A 608 -31.29 8.62 -51.47
CA TYR A 608 -31.99 7.98 -52.59
C TYR A 608 -31.84 8.79 -53.87
N THR A 609 -31.56 8.10 -54.98
CA THR A 609 -31.76 8.71 -56.30
C THR A 609 -33.27 8.83 -56.57
N SER A 610 -33.64 9.73 -57.46
CA SER A 610 -35.02 9.97 -57.91
C SER A 610 -35.73 8.70 -58.39
N ALA A 611 -35.01 7.70 -58.90
CA ALA A 611 -35.54 6.41 -59.33
C ALA A 611 -35.86 5.46 -58.15
N ASP A 612 -35.04 5.49 -57.09
CA ASP A 612 -35.22 4.65 -55.90
C ASP A 612 -36.34 5.16 -55.00
N LEU A 613 -36.61 6.48 -55.04
CA LEU A 613 -37.70 7.15 -54.35
C LEU A 613 -39.07 6.61 -54.78
N ILE A 614 -39.29 6.42 -56.08
CA ILE A 614 -40.57 5.94 -56.64
C ILE A 614 -40.77 4.44 -56.36
N LEU A 615 -39.69 3.64 -56.43
CA LEU A 615 -39.75 2.20 -56.13
C LEU A 615 -40.01 1.92 -54.64
N SER A 616 -39.44 2.76 -53.75
CA SER A 616 -39.65 2.65 -52.30
C SER A 616 -41.04 3.13 -51.90
N LEU A 617 -41.55 4.20 -52.51
CA LEU A 617 -42.93 4.66 -52.31
C LEU A 617 -43.97 3.61 -52.74
N GLY A 618 -43.70 2.88 -53.83
CA GLY A 618 -44.57 1.78 -54.30
C GLY A 618 -44.59 0.56 -53.38
N LYS A 619 -43.50 0.27 -52.66
CA LYS A 619 -43.45 -0.83 -51.68
C LYS A 619 -44.08 -0.43 -50.34
N TYR A 620 -43.86 0.81 -49.91
CA TYR A 620 -44.45 1.38 -48.70
C TYR A 620 -45.99 1.41 -48.76
N LEU A 621 -46.56 1.71 -49.93
CA LEU A 621 -48.01 1.71 -50.16
C LEU A 621 -48.62 0.30 -50.37
N ALA A 622 -47.80 -0.71 -50.65
CA ALA A 622 -48.25 -2.10 -50.84
C ALA A 622 -48.30 -2.90 -49.53
N GLY A 623 -47.78 -2.32 -48.44
CA GLY A 623 -47.47 -3.01 -47.19
C GLY A 623 -48.65 -3.35 -46.29
N GLN A 624 -49.74 -2.56 -46.26
CA GLN A 624 -51.10 -2.91 -45.80
C GLN A 624 -51.99 -1.66 -45.89
N SER A 625 -52.67 -1.46 -47.02
CA SER A 625 -53.95 -0.75 -46.96
C SER A 625 -54.97 -1.70 -46.33
N SER A 626 -55.41 -1.38 -45.11
CA SER A 626 -56.80 -1.72 -44.77
C SER A 626 -57.66 -1.14 -45.91
N SER A 627 -58.66 -1.87 -46.36
CA SER A 627 -59.31 -1.75 -47.67
C SER A 627 -60.12 -0.45 -47.92
N ALA A 628 -59.59 0.72 -47.56
CA ALA A 628 -60.27 2.01 -47.66
C ALA A 628 -59.41 3.18 -48.17
N ASP A 629 -58.09 3.04 -48.33
CA ASP A 629 -57.25 4.16 -48.81
C ASP A 629 -56.66 3.86 -50.19
N HIS A 630 -57.30 4.34 -51.27
CA HIS A 630 -56.62 4.53 -52.55
C HIS A 630 -55.81 5.83 -52.52
N PHE A 631 -54.61 5.79 -53.12
CA PHE A 631 -53.77 6.98 -53.30
C PHE A 631 -53.73 7.36 -54.77
N THR A 632 -54.04 8.62 -55.08
CA THR A 632 -53.91 9.15 -56.45
C THR A 632 -52.61 9.95 -56.58
N LEU A 633 -51.75 9.56 -57.52
CA LEU A 633 -50.53 10.30 -57.85
C LEU A 633 -50.83 11.31 -58.95
N SER A 634 -50.53 12.59 -58.69
CA SER A 634 -50.55 13.62 -59.73
C SER A 634 -49.26 14.43 -59.71
N SER A 635 -48.72 14.75 -60.89
CA SER A 635 -47.55 15.60 -61.04
C SER A 635 -47.91 16.91 -61.72
N GLN A 636 -47.33 18.02 -61.23
CA GLN A 636 -47.46 19.33 -61.84
C GLN A 636 -46.08 19.97 -62.01
N VAL A 637 -45.75 20.43 -63.22
CA VAL A 637 -44.48 21.10 -63.51
C VAL A 637 -44.73 22.59 -63.73
N LEU A 638 -44.15 23.43 -62.87
CA LEU A 638 -44.15 24.89 -63.02
C LEU A 638 -42.70 25.39 -62.92
N ASN A 639 -42.25 26.18 -63.91
CA ASN A 639 -40.91 26.79 -63.93
C ASN A 639 -39.75 25.80 -63.71
N GLY A 640 -39.82 24.60 -64.29
CA GLY A 640 -38.74 23.59 -64.21
C GLY A 640 -38.65 22.81 -62.90
N LYS A 641 -39.55 23.08 -61.94
CA LYS A 641 -39.70 22.32 -60.70
C LYS A 641 -40.97 21.48 -60.79
N ALA A 642 -40.84 20.18 -60.52
CA ALA A 642 -41.99 19.29 -60.43
C ALA A 642 -42.45 19.17 -58.97
N THR A 643 -43.77 19.09 -58.82
CA THR A 643 -44.44 18.76 -57.56
C THR A 643 -45.11 17.41 -57.73
N LEU A 644 -44.76 16.42 -56.90
CA LEU A 644 -45.47 15.15 -56.80
C LEU A 644 -46.46 15.28 -55.64
N THR A 645 -47.75 15.17 -55.94
CA THR A 645 -48.82 15.24 -54.93
C THR A 645 -49.42 13.86 -54.77
N ILE A 646 -49.34 13.33 -53.55
CA ILE A 646 -49.95 12.07 -53.14
C ILE A 646 -51.19 12.45 -52.34
N VAL A 647 -52.37 12.08 -52.82
CA VAL A 647 -53.65 12.40 -52.16
C VAL A 647 -54.32 11.10 -51.73
N SER A 648 -54.65 10.98 -50.44
CA SER A 648 -55.47 9.89 -49.92
C SER A 648 -56.96 10.13 -50.22
N ASP A 649 -57.77 9.08 -50.19
CA ASP A 649 -59.24 9.19 -50.30
C ASP A 649 -59.87 9.99 -49.15
N ALA A 650 -59.16 10.16 -48.03
CA ALA A 650 -59.56 11.03 -46.91
C ALA A 650 -59.32 12.53 -47.19
N GLY A 651 -58.68 12.87 -48.32
CA GLY A 651 -58.39 14.25 -48.74
C GLY A 651 -57.08 14.81 -48.21
N ASP A 652 -56.26 14.00 -47.55
CA ASP A 652 -54.94 14.40 -47.07
C ASP A 652 -53.94 14.37 -48.22
N SER A 653 -53.15 15.44 -48.35
CA SER A 653 -52.19 15.58 -49.45
C SER A 653 -50.76 15.75 -48.95
N LEU A 654 -49.84 14.90 -49.41
CA LEU A 654 -48.40 15.09 -49.28
C LEU A 654 -47.86 15.67 -50.58
N ALA A 655 -47.37 16.92 -50.54
CA ALA A 655 -46.77 17.60 -51.69
C ALA A 655 -45.25 17.60 -51.58
N LEU A 656 -44.58 16.77 -52.39
CA LEU A 656 -43.14 16.80 -52.54
C LEU A 656 -42.75 17.89 -53.53
N GLN A 657 -42.09 18.94 -53.06
CA GLN A 657 -41.68 20.09 -53.86
C GLN A 657 -40.18 20.04 -54.21
N ASN A 658 -39.81 20.74 -55.30
CA ASN A 658 -38.42 20.85 -55.81
C ASN A 658 -37.82 19.57 -56.43
N ILE A 659 -38.65 18.67 -56.97
CA ILE A 659 -38.16 17.54 -57.77
C ILE A 659 -37.69 18.09 -59.13
N GLN A 660 -36.51 17.69 -59.63
CA GLN A 660 -36.09 18.12 -60.97
C GLN A 660 -36.95 17.44 -62.03
N ALA A 661 -37.41 18.19 -63.03
CA ALA A 661 -38.36 17.67 -64.03
C ALA A 661 -37.83 16.46 -64.83
N ALA A 662 -36.51 16.27 -64.92
CA ALA A 662 -35.88 15.12 -65.58
C ALA A 662 -36.11 13.79 -64.84
N ASP A 663 -36.40 13.85 -63.54
CA ASP A 663 -36.54 12.69 -62.66
C ASP A 663 -37.92 12.00 -62.76
N LEU A 664 -38.89 12.63 -63.43
CA LEU A 664 -40.26 12.12 -63.58
C LEU A 664 -40.47 11.29 -64.86
N HIS A 665 -39.46 11.19 -65.73
CA HIS A 665 -39.71 10.92 -67.14
C HIS A 665 -39.82 9.44 -67.54
N THR A 666 -39.80 8.48 -66.61
CA THR A 666 -39.72 7.04 -66.97
C THR A 666 -40.92 6.17 -66.57
N TYR A 667 -41.93 6.66 -65.83
CA TYR A 667 -43.00 5.78 -65.30
C TYR A 667 -44.46 6.23 -65.56
N LEU A 668 -44.72 7.17 -66.46
CA LEU A 668 -46.08 7.60 -66.83
C LEU A 668 -46.55 7.16 -68.24
N LEU A 669 -45.86 6.19 -68.86
CA LEU A 669 -46.33 5.50 -70.08
C LEU A 669 -46.10 3.98 -69.97
N THR A 670 -46.89 3.34 -69.11
CA THR A 670 -47.55 2.02 -69.29
C THR A 670 -48.51 1.77 -68.15
#